data_AF-A0A179I542-F1
#
_entry.id   AF-A0A179I542-F1
#
_cell.length_a   1.000
_cell.length_b   1.000
_cell.length_c   1.000
_cell.angle_alpha   90.00
_cell.angle_beta   90.00
_cell.angle_gamma   90.00
#
_symmetry.space_group_name_H-M   'P 1'
#
loop_
_entity.id
_entity.type
_entity.pdbx_description
1 polymer ?
#
loop_
_entity_poly.entity_id
_entity_poly.type
_entity_poly.pdbx_seq_one_letter_code
_entity_poly.pdbx_strand_id
1 'polypeptide(L)'
;MRFASQLAALAAAAAALPWLASAAASSNSTSSGPDKDGKYWIEGDGLRAAFIPYGASVSNVLLKDKHGVERDIVAGWDNATYYGEDKLHPHFGGVPGRYANRIKNSTFEIDGKAYHITPNENPTEDHPDGVDTLHGGPDGWDWRNFTVVSHTKNSITFMILDPDGKEGFPGEVISYVTYTLQGMDWHLKMMALSTTKKTPIMLSSHTYWNLDGFANNETSTALNHTLHLPYSGQRVGVDNILIPTGEFWPNKNGSANDFWSEPRQIGHAMGEKDLVNNCGFNCTGYDNCFLVNRDHLGPYDWRTEGPVARLSSKWSGIAIDVFTDQQAFQVYSCNGMNGSVPVKKTQGLKDNKDFPRTIPQYGCVVMEVQDYIDGINNPEWMRGSRQIFGPGDDPYILQATYKFKVHKDKDDKSSESMEDDRAQVDLGLAADIEESQMLQAQATAHENTTQLDGQEPAVKIPKKRFVGRRAAAEAAAKNGVQGTAGESSALQTAKPRRAPRLLNRVPPEISENPKLKEAIALLPANYSFEIPKTIHRIQTSGSKKVALQMPEGLLLFATTISDILTQFCPGIETLIMGDVTYGACCIDDYTARALGCDLLVHYAHSCLIPVDVTKIKTLYVFVDISIDTAHLMASLERNFASGKTMALVGTIQFNATIHGVRSSLEAAGFRVLVPQIAPLSKGEILGCTSPRLRDDEGVDLILYLGDGRFHLESIMIHNPTIPAYRYDPYSRKLTRETYGHDEMQSVRATAIQTARRARRWGLILGSLGRQGNPHTMALIERRLRDRGIPWVNLLLSEIFPGKLALMADVECWVQVACPRLSIDWGYAFARPLLTPYEALVALGIAAEDWSEKGSDMELAQAFAAKAGLTNLQPLAEGLEFNVYSGTCPVHGPVVLRVPKFRVFQNANDPSTDARDLVRQEAAILDLLRPTPVPVPQAYGYHEIDGYPAM
;
A
#
# COMPACT_ATOMS: atom_id res chain seq x y z
N MET A 1 31.52 -30.26 1.22
CA MET A 1 32.04 -29.94 -0.14
C MET A 1 31.24 -28.87 -0.89
N ARG A 2 29.90 -28.79 -0.83
CA ARG A 2 29.14 -27.75 -1.59
C ARG A 2 29.24 -26.30 -1.07
N PHE A 3 29.73 -26.08 0.16
CA PHE A 3 29.92 -24.74 0.74
C PHE A 3 31.15 -23.98 0.20
N ALA A 4 32.21 -24.68 -0.23
CA ALA A 4 33.44 -24.03 -0.68
C ALA A 4 33.29 -23.33 -2.05
N SER A 5 32.40 -23.83 -2.91
CA SER A 5 32.13 -23.29 -4.24
C SER A 5 31.33 -21.98 -4.22
N GLN A 6 30.62 -21.66 -3.13
CA GLN A 6 29.85 -20.40 -3.03
C GLN A 6 30.72 -19.22 -2.58
N LEU A 7 31.67 -19.42 -1.65
CA LEU A 7 32.61 -18.35 -1.26
C LEU A 7 33.54 -17.92 -2.40
N ALA A 8 33.92 -18.84 -3.30
CA ALA A 8 34.76 -18.51 -4.45
C ALA A 8 34.08 -17.56 -5.45
N ALA A 9 32.76 -17.65 -5.60
CA ALA A 9 31.99 -16.77 -6.49
C ALA A 9 31.84 -15.34 -5.91
N LEU A 10 31.65 -15.22 -4.60
CA LEU A 10 31.60 -13.93 -3.89
C LEU A 10 32.96 -13.21 -3.91
N ALA A 11 34.06 -13.94 -3.71
CA ALA A 11 35.41 -13.37 -3.79
C ALA A 11 35.78 -12.90 -5.21
N ALA A 12 35.31 -13.58 -6.25
CA ALA A 12 35.55 -13.19 -7.64
C ALA A 12 34.76 -11.93 -8.05
N ALA A 13 33.54 -11.75 -7.54
CA ALA A 13 32.73 -10.56 -7.82
C ALA A 13 33.33 -9.27 -7.20
N ALA A 14 33.89 -9.37 -5.98
CA ALA A 14 34.55 -8.25 -5.31
C ALA A 14 35.80 -7.73 -6.05
N ALA A 15 36.51 -8.59 -6.80
CA ALA A 15 37.74 -8.23 -7.51
C ALA A 15 37.51 -7.53 -8.87
N ALA A 16 36.30 -7.59 -9.44
CA ALA A 16 36.02 -7.07 -10.79
C ALA A 16 35.45 -5.63 -10.82
N LEU A 17 35.04 -5.10 -9.66
CA LEU A 17 34.39 -3.78 -9.55
C LEU A 17 35.23 -2.54 -9.92
N PRO A 18 36.59 -2.52 -9.93
CA PRO A 18 37.32 -1.30 -10.29
C PRO A 18 37.38 -0.98 -11.80
N TRP A 19 36.83 -1.83 -12.70
CA TRP A 19 37.12 -1.78 -14.15
C TRP A 19 35.93 -1.48 -15.09
N LEU A 20 34.81 -0.95 -14.58
CA LEU A 20 33.67 -0.51 -15.40
C LEU A 20 33.31 0.99 -15.25
N ALA A 21 34.14 1.78 -14.56
CA ALA A 21 33.93 3.21 -14.35
C ALA A 21 34.22 4.11 -15.58
N SER A 22 34.33 3.56 -16.80
CA SER A 22 34.60 4.35 -18.01
C SER A 22 34.10 3.70 -19.30
N ALA A 23 32.79 3.85 -19.60
CA ALA A 23 32.22 3.90 -20.96
C ALA A 23 30.67 4.01 -20.94
N ALA A 24 30.11 5.18 -20.63
CA ALA A 24 28.68 5.47 -20.88
C ALA A 24 28.38 6.98 -20.96
N ALA A 25 29.01 7.69 -21.90
CA ALA A 25 28.60 9.04 -22.28
C ALA A 25 27.73 8.99 -23.55
N SER A 26 26.70 9.84 -23.61
CA SER A 26 25.67 9.97 -24.68
C SER A 26 24.60 8.84 -24.72
N SER A 27 23.30 9.10 -24.89
CA SER A 27 22.59 10.38 -25.16
C SER A 27 21.11 10.39 -24.71
N ASN A 28 20.66 11.57 -24.26
CA ASN A 28 19.26 12.06 -24.19
C ASN A 28 18.21 11.31 -23.35
N SER A 29 18.38 11.36 -22.01
CA SER A 29 17.27 11.73 -21.12
C SER A 29 17.45 13.20 -20.69
N THR A 30 16.36 13.97 -20.54
CA THR A 30 16.43 15.30 -19.89
C THR A 30 16.40 15.18 -18.36
N SER A 31 17.25 14.31 -17.84
CA SER A 31 17.71 14.34 -16.45
C SER A 31 18.98 15.19 -16.45
N SER A 32 18.85 16.48 -16.12
CA SER A 32 20.03 17.26 -15.76
C SER A 32 20.63 16.61 -14.52
N GLY A 33 21.88 16.12 -14.61
CA GLY A 33 22.63 15.67 -13.44
C GLY A 33 22.93 16.84 -12.49
N PRO A 34 23.98 16.76 -11.67
CA PRO A 34 24.33 17.87 -10.80
C PRO A 34 24.64 19.10 -11.65
N ASP A 35 24.25 20.28 -11.16
CA ASP A 35 24.68 21.54 -11.74
C ASP A 35 26.20 21.75 -11.55
N LYS A 36 26.72 22.86 -12.06
CA LYS A 36 28.14 23.23 -11.95
C LYS A 36 28.65 23.36 -10.49
N ASP A 37 27.74 23.49 -9.52
CA ASP A 37 28.01 23.63 -8.09
C ASP A 37 27.73 22.31 -7.34
N GLY A 38 27.48 21.21 -8.06
CA GLY A 38 27.31 19.85 -7.54
C GLY A 38 25.89 19.49 -7.12
N LYS A 39 24.89 20.31 -7.42
CA LYS A 39 23.53 20.20 -6.87
C LYS A 39 22.52 19.61 -7.84
N TYR A 40 21.70 18.69 -7.32
CA TYR A 40 20.60 18.06 -8.04
C TYR A 40 19.30 18.80 -7.73
N TRP A 41 18.72 19.43 -8.74
CA TRP A 41 17.50 20.22 -8.61
C TRP A 41 16.25 19.39 -8.87
N ILE A 42 15.22 19.61 -8.06
CA ILE A 42 13.85 19.14 -8.29
C ILE A 42 12.84 20.28 -8.12
N GLU A 43 11.73 20.21 -8.86
CA GLU A 43 10.73 21.27 -8.99
C GLU A 43 9.30 20.74 -8.79
N GLY A 44 8.49 21.51 -8.05
CA GLY A 44 7.03 21.43 -8.02
C GLY A 44 6.42 22.78 -8.41
N ASP A 45 5.08 22.87 -8.44
CA ASP A 45 4.39 24.13 -8.75
C ASP A 45 4.52 25.13 -7.59
N GLY A 46 5.49 26.04 -7.73
CA GLY A 46 5.74 27.14 -6.79
C GLY A 46 6.88 26.89 -5.78
N LEU A 47 7.41 25.67 -5.74
CA LEU A 47 8.49 25.23 -4.85
C LEU A 47 9.61 24.56 -5.65
N ARG A 48 10.87 24.93 -5.39
CA ARG A 48 12.05 24.27 -5.98
C ARG A 48 13.03 23.92 -4.88
N ALA A 49 13.67 22.76 -4.95
CA ALA A 49 14.63 22.32 -3.97
C ALA A 49 15.88 21.73 -4.63
N ALA A 50 17.03 21.86 -3.96
CA ALA A 50 18.31 21.34 -4.45
C ALA A 50 18.95 20.44 -3.41
N PHE A 51 19.40 19.27 -3.83
CA PHE A 51 19.97 18.23 -2.97
C PHE A 51 21.38 17.86 -3.41
N ILE A 52 22.17 17.29 -2.50
CA ILE A 52 23.53 16.82 -2.79
C ILE A 52 23.75 15.38 -2.29
N PRO A 53 24.71 14.63 -2.84
CA PRO A 53 24.96 13.25 -2.40
C PRO A 53 25.56 13.15 -1.00
N TYR A 54 26.33 14.14 -0.55
CA TYR A 54 26.92 14.16 0.79
C TYR A 54 25.84 14.33 1.85
N GLY A 55 25.72 13.36 2.77
CA GLY A 55 24.66 13.29 3.77
C GLY A 55 23.24 13.15 3.21
N ALA A 56 23.09 12.87 1.90
CA ALA A 56 21.84 13.05 1.14
C ALA A 56 21.22 14.46 1.30
N SER A 57 22.04 15.47 1.59
CA SER A 57 21.58 16.72 2.21
C SER A 57 20.67 17.58 1.33
N VAL A 58 19.68 18.23 1.95
CA VAL A 58 18.99 19.38 1.34
C VAL A 58 19.90 20.62 1.43
N SER A 59 20.13 21.26 0.28
CA SER A 59 21.06 22.40 0.16
C SER A 59 20.37 23.73 -0.18
N ASN A 60 19.18 23.69 -0.79
CA ASN A 60 18.34 24.86 -1.06
C ASN A 60 16.85 24.47 -1.04
N VAL A 61 15.98 25.39 -0.60
CA VAL A 61 14.52 25.31 -0.76
C VAL A 61 14.02 26.71 -1.09
N LEU A 62 13.54 26.90 -2.32
CA LEU A 62 13.11 28.19 -2.86
C LEU A 62 11.62 28.23 -3.16
N LEU A 63 10.97 29.28 -2.66
CA LEU A 63 9.58 29.64 -2.92
C LEU A 63 9.41 31.17 -2.88
N LYS A 64 8.29 31.67 -3.37
CA LYS A 64 7.99 33.11 -3.32
C LYS A 64 7.29 33.48 -2.01
N ASP A 65 7.73 34.57 -1.40
CA ASP A 65 7.09 35.17 -0.24
C ASP A 65 5.78 35.90 -0.59
N LYS A 66 5.11 36.48 0.41
CA LYS A 66 3.84 37.22 0.24
C LYS A 66 3.94 38.43 -0.69
N HIS A 67 5.15 38.95 -0.92
CA HIS A 67 5.45 40.04 -1.85
C HIS A 67 5.89 39.54 -3.24
N GLY A 68 5.94 38.22 -3.47
CA GLY A 68 6.34 37.60 -4.72
C GLY A 68 7.86 37.46 -4.91
N VAL A 69 8.67 37.80 -3.89
CA VAL A 69 10.13 37.70 -3.92
C VAL A 69 10.54 36.28 -3.59
N GLU A 70 11.44 35.68 -4.39
CA GLU A 70 11.95 34.34 -4.14
C GLU A 70 12.89 34.33 -2.91
N ARG A 71 12.63 33.42 -1.97
CA ARG A 71 13.40 33.22 -0.72
C ARG A 71 13.94 31.80 -0.68
N ASP A 72 15.22 31.67 -0.35
CA ASP A 72 15.85 30.38 -0.04
C ASP A 72 15.86 30.18 1.47
N ILE A 73 15.02 29.28 1.98
CA ILE A 73 14.61 29.24 3.39
C ILE A 73 15.33 28.20 4.26
N VAL A 74 16.39 27.58 3.74
CA VAL A 74 17.24 26.62 4.50
C VAL A 74 18.71 27.04 4.49
N ALA A 75 19.46 26.84 5.57
CA ALA A 75 20.91 27.02 5.56
C ALA A 75 21.60 25.95 4.70
N GLY A 76 22.89 26.14 4.39
CA GLY A 76 23.68 25.25 3.53
C GLY A 76 24.75 26.02 2.77
N TRP A 77 25.46 25.34 1.87
CA TRP A 77 26.56 25.93 1.10
C TRP A 77 26.15 26.26 -0.35
N ASP A 78 26.83 27.22 -0.97
CA ASP A 78 26.62 27.53 -2.41
C ASP A 78 27.06 26.36 -3.30
N ASN A 79 28.15 25.68 -2.94
CA ASN A 79 28.76 24.57 -3.69
C ASN A 79 28.83 23.31 -2.82
N ALA A 80 28.56 22.16 -3.42
CA ALA A 80 28.50 20.86 -2.76
C ALA A 80 29.85 20.41 -2.16
N THR A 81 31.00 20.86 -2.68
CA THR A 81 32.32 20.44 -2.13
C THR A 81 32.53 20.89 -0.69
N TYR A 82 31.98 22.05 -0.30
CA TYR A 82 32.13 22.59 1.05
C TYR A 82 31.54 21.70 2.14
N TYR A 83 30.57 20.85 1.81
CA TYR A 83 30.02 19.88 2.76
C TYR A 83 31.05 18.83 3.21
N GLY A 84 32.07 18.54 2.39
CA GLY A 84 33.18 17.64 2.77
C GLY A 84 34.46 18.37 3.20
N GLU A 85 34.52 19.70 3.11
CA GLU A 85 35.72 20.50 3.37
C GLU A 85 35.60 21.43 4.58
N ASP A 86 34.41 21.95 4.86
CA ASP A 86 34.18 22.88 5.97
C ASP A 86 34.25 22.17 7.32
N LYS A 87 34.98 22.75 8.27
CA LYS A 87 35.21 22.17 9.60
C LYS A 87 34.30 22.73 10.69
N LEU A 88 33.42 23.68 10.35
CA LEU A 88 32.51 24.31 11.30
C LEU A 88 31.12 23.66 11.20
N HIS A 89 30.57 23.53 9.98
CA HIS A 89 29.26 22.92 9.72
C HIS A 89 29.21 22.16 8.37
N PRO A 90 29.87 20.99 8.26
CA PRO A 90 29.86 20.17 7.05
C PRO A 90 28.50 19.52 6.72
N HIS A 91 27.59 19.38 7.70
CA HIS A 91 26.39 18.52 7.61
C HIS A 91 25.03 19.26 7.54
N PHE A 92 24.98 20.49 7.01
CA PHE A 92 23.73 21.27 6.90
C PHE A 92 22.63 20.54 6.09
N GLY A 93 21.50 20.20 6.72
CA GLY A 93 20.39 19.57 5.98
C GLY A 93 20.60 18.09 5.65
N GLY A 94 21.62 17.45 6.23
CA GLY A 94 21.90 16.03 6.07
C GLY A 94 20.89 15.10 6.73
N VAL A 95 21.11 13.81 6.53
CA VAL A 95 20.38 12.70 7.17
C VAL A 95 21.28 12.05 8.22
N PRO A 96 21.12 12.38 9.52
CA PRO A 96 21.78 11.65 10.58
C PRO A 96 21.46 10.16 10.57
N GLY A 97 22.48 9.34 10.84
CA GLY A 97 22.35 7.89 10.78
C GLY A 97 23.65 7.19 11.16
N ARG A 98 23.62 5.94 11.62
CA ARG A 98 22.46 5.04 11.69
C ARG A 98 21.42 5.41 12.74
N TYR A 99 21.82 6.20 13.72
CA TYR A 99 20.98 6.64 14.82
C TYR A 99 21.12 8.14 15.01
N ALA A 100 20.05 8.88 14.75
CA ALA A 100 19.97 10.33 14.96
C ALA A 100 20.01 10.67 16.45
N ASN A 101 20.43 11.89 16.77
CA ASN A 101 20.54 12.37 18.15
C ASN A 101 21.48 11.50 19.01
N ARG A 102 21.34 11.55 20.33
CA ARG A 102 22.31 11.02 21.30
C ARG A 102 22.04 9.57 21.71
N ILE A 103 23.11 8.79 21.86
CA ILE A 103 23.15 7.48 22.53
C ILE A 103 24.07 7.58 23.75
N LYS A 104 23.52 7.25 24.91
CA LYS A 104 24.18 7.37 26.22
C LYS A 104 25.39 6.46 26.37
N ASN A 105 26.49 7.03 26.89
CA ASN A 105 27.78 6.37 27.13
C ASN A 105 28.37 5.68 25.87
N SER A 106 27.89 6.02 24.67
CA SER A 106 28.24 5.33 23.41
C SER A 106 28.02 3.81 23.50
N THR A 107 26.96 3.38 24.19
CA THR A 107 26.64 1.97 24.43
C THR A 107 25.17 1.67 24.31
N PHE A 108 24.85 0.43 23.94
CA PHE A 108 23.50 -0.15 24.02
C PHE A 108 23.57 -1.68 24.12
N GLU A 109 22.45 -2.32 24.44
CA GLU A 109 22.34 -3.78 24.52
C GLU A 109 21.36 -4.33 23.47
N ILE A 110 21.71 -5.45 22.83
CA ILE A 110 20.78 -6.24 22.01
C ILE A 110 20.90 -7.71 22.42
N ASP A 111 19.77 -8.34 22.72
CA ASP A 111 19.65 -9.78 23.05
C ASP A 111 20.65 -10.25 24.15
N GLY A 112 20.85 -9.46 25.21
CA GLY A 112 21.76 -9.80 26.31
C GLY A 112 23.24 -9.46 26.05
N LYS A 113 23.55 -8.79 24.93
CA LYS A 113 24.92 -8.43 24.54
C LYS A 113 25.09 -6.93 24.40
N ALA A 114 26.01 -6.38 25.20
CA ALA A 114 26.47 -4.99 25.09
C ALA A 114 27.26 -4.75 23.79
N TYR A 115 27.05 -3.58 23.21
CA TYR A 115 27.78 -3.01 22.08
C TYR A 115 28.35 -1.66 22.47
N HIS A 116 29.55 -1.35 21.97
CA HIS A 116 30.20 -0.05 22.10
C HIS A 116 30.31 0.56 20.71
N ILE A 117 29.91 1.82 20.59
CA ILE A 117 29.99 2.62 19.36
C ILE A 117 30.96 3.79 19.56
N THR A 118 31.32 4.46 18.48
CA THR A 118 32.35 5.51 18.51
C THR A 118 31.79 6.82 19.09
N PRO A 119 32.34 7.36 20.20
CA PRO A 119 31.92 8.65 20.73
C PRO A 119 32.36 9.80 19.82
N ASN A 120 31.63 10.92 19.93
CA ASN A 120 31.97 12.21 19.31
C ASN A 120 31.45 13.42 20.12
N GLU A 121 30.80 13.21 21.26
CA GLU A 121 30.26 14.29 22.10
C GLU A 121 30.59 14.10 23.59
N ASN A 122 30.49 15.19 24.35
CA ASN A 122 30.75 15.26 25.80
C ASN A 122 32.18 14.81 26.20
N PRO A 123 33.24 15.45 25.66
CA PRO A 123 34.62 15.12 26.01
C PRO A 123 34.94 15.45 27.48
N THR A 124 35.75 14.60 28.09
CA THR A 124 36.28 14.76 29.46
C THR A 124 37.80 14.65 29.46
N GLU A 125 38.46 14.92 30.59
CA GLU A 125 39.93 14.83 30.68
C GLU A 125 40.45 13.40 30.40
N ASP A 126 39.72 12.37 30.85
CA ASP A 126 40.04 10.96 30.59
C ASP A 126 39.54 10.45 29.23
N HIS A 127 38.55 11.13 28.63
CA HIS A 127 37.92 10.77 27.35
C HIS A 127 37.88 11.97 26.38
N PRO A 128 39.01 12.33 25.73
CA PRO A 128 39.11 13.54 24.92
C PRO A 128 38.27 13.49 23.63
N ASP A 129 37.93 12.30 23.14
CA ASP A 129 37.11 12.09 21.95
C ASP A 129 35.59 12.07 22.24
N GLY A 130 35.19 12.22 23.52
CA GLY A 130 33.81 12.11 23.97
C GLY A 130 33.51 10.84 24.78
N VAL A 131 32.35 10.83 25.43
CA VAL A 131 31.76 9.64 26.06
C VAL A 131 30.42 9.25 25.44
N ASP A 132 29.75 10.15 24.74
CA ASP A 132 28.46 9.92 24.09
C ASP A 132 28.57 9.94 22.56
N THR A 133 27.64 9.25 21.89
CA THR A 133 27.55 9.23 20.43
C THR A 133 26.37 10.08 19.98
N LEU A 134 26.65 11.12 19.22
CA LEU A 134 25.69 11.98 18.54
C LEU A 134 25.62 11.62 17.04
N HIS A 135 24.40 11.51 16.50
CA HIS A 135 24.10 11.33 15.07
C HIS A 135 24.77 10.12 14.38
N GLY A 136 25.19 9.12 15.16
CA GLY A 136 25.82 7.89 14.67
C GLY A 136 27.34 7.88 14.71
N GLY A 137 27.99 8.91 15.28
CA GLY A 137 29.43 8.96 15.49
C GLY A 137 30.17 9.93 14.55
N PRO A 138 31.51 10.00 14.64
CA PRO A 138 32.31 10.96 13.87
C PRO A 138 32.34 10.71 12.36
N ASP A 139 31.94 9.52 11.87
CA ASP A 139 31.66 9.23 10.45
C ASP A 139 30.26 8.62 10.27
N GLY A 140 29.27 9.32 10.84
CA GLY A 140 27.83 9.09 10.65
C GLY A 140 27.37 9.33 9.20
N TRP A 141 26.09 9.08 8.91
CA TRP A 141 25.56 9.12 7.55
C TRP A 141 25.60 10.53 6.93
N ASP A 142 25.39 11.57 7.74
CA ASP A 142 25.49 12.97 7.36
C ASP A 142 26.91 13.40 6.97
N TRP A 143 27.93 12.60 7.30
CA TRP A 143 29.34 12.78 6.93
C TRP A 143 29.76 12.01 5.67
N ARG A 144 28.84 11.25 5.05
CA ARG A 144 29.15 10.27 4.00
C ARG A 144 28.46 10.56 2.69
N ASN A 145 29.13 10.23 1.58
CA ASN A 145 28.51 10.31 0.26
C ASN A 145 27.53 9.15 0.04
N PHE A 146 26.28 9.49 -0.24
CA PHE A 146 25.29 8.57 -0.79
C PHE A 146 25.47 8.46 -2.32
N THR A 147 24.98 7.37 -2.90
CA THR A 147 24.85 7.21 -4.35
C THR A 147 23.49 7.75 -4.80
N VAL A 148 23.43 8.63 -5.79
CA VAL A 148 22.16 9.00 -6.45
C VAL A 148 21.72 7.82 -7.32
N VAL A 149 20.60 7.19 -6.97
CA VAL A 149 20.07 6.00 -7.67
C VAL A 149 18.84 6.30 -8.53
N SER A 150 18.18 7.43 -8.31
CA SER A 150 17.11 7.95 -9.17
C SER A 150 17.06 9.48 -9.09
N HIS A 151 16.81 10.15 -10.22
CA HIS A 151 16.56 11.59 -10.28
C HIS A 151 15.62 11.91 -11.45
N THR A 152 14.50 12.57 -11.15
CA THR A 152 13.51 13.07 -12.11
C THR A 152 13.34 14.58 -11.94
N LYS A 153 12.44 15.21 -12.73
CA LYS A 153 12.14 16.63 -12.56
C LYS A 153 11.67 16.97 -11.13
N ASN A 154 10.94 16.09 -10.45
CA ASN A 154 10.28 16.37 -9.18
C ASN A 154 10.65 15.42 -8.03
N SER A 155 11.58 14.47 -8.23
CA SER A 155 11.97 13.50 -7.21
C SER A 155 13.44 13.11 -7.32
N ILE A 156 14.08 12.83 -6.19
CA ILE A 156 15.44 12.29 -6.11
C ILE A 156 15.53 11.21 -5.02
N THR A 157 16.22 10.12 -5.33
CA THR A 157 16.51 9.02 -4.40
C THR A 157 18.00 8.82 -4.26
N PHE A 158 18.47 8.87 -3.01
CA PHE A 158 19.82 8.53 -2.57
C PHE A 158 19.85 7.12 -1.97
N MET A 159 20.98 6.44 -2.07
CA MET A 159 21.24 5.14 -1.44
C MET A 159 22.59 5.15 -0.71
N ILE A 160 22.64 4.62 0.51
CA ILE A 160 23.89 4.29 1.20
C ILE A 160 23.93 2.81 1.55
N LEU A 161 25.12 2.22 1.44
CA LEU A 161 25.47 0.93 2.03
C LEU A 161 26.36 1.21 3.25
N ASP A 162 25.93 0.77 4.42
CA ASP A 162 26.67 0.92 5.65
C ASP A 162 27.10 -0.47 6.19
N PRO A 163 28.40 -0.81 6.17
CA PRO A 163 28.88 -2.17 6.44
C PRO A 163 28.87 -2.56 7.94
N ASP A 164 28.78 -3.86 8.22
CA ASP A 164 28.87 -4.43 9.58
C ASP A 164 30.12 -3.96 10.35
N GLY A 165 29.90 -3.40 11.54
CA GLY A 165 30.94 -2.88 12.42
C GLY A 165 31.30 -1.39 12.24
N LYS A 166 30.69 -0.68 11.29
CA LYS A 166 30.96 0.75 11.05
C LYS A 166 30.49 1.60 12.25
N GLU A 167 31.35 2.51 12.73
CA GLU A 167 31.22 3.25 14.00
C GLU A 167 30.90 2.35 15.22
N GLY A 168 31.22 1.05 15.15
CA GLY A 168 30.90 0.04 16.15
C GLY A 168 29.50 -0.60 16.04
N PHE A 169 28.62 -0.09 15.16
CA PHE A 169 27.28 -0.64 15.00
C PHE A 169 27.32 -2.05 14.38
N PRO A 170 26.61 -3.03 14.95
CA PRO A 170 26.48 -4.35 14.34
C PRO A 170 25.64 -4.29 13.06
N GLY A 171 25.78 -5.30 12.21
CA GLY A 171 24.93 -5.50 11.04
C GLY A 171 25.32 -4.58 9.87
N GLU A 172 25.09 -5.04 8.66
CA GLU A 172 25.13 -4.20 7.47
C GLU A 172 23.73 -3.61 7.25
N VAL A 173 23.65 -2.33 6.88
CA VAL A 173 22.39 -1.62 6.59
C VAL A 173 22.44 -1.05 5.18
N ILE A 174 21.39 -1.31 4.40
CA ILE A 174 21.12 -0.61 3.14
C ILE A 174 20.00 0.40 3.40
N SER A 175 20.22 1.67 3.06
CA SER A 175 19.22 2.71 3.24
C SER A 175 18.99 3.51 1.97
N TYR A 176 17.73 3.91 1.77
CA TYR A 176 17.25 4.76 0.70
C TYR A 176 16.56 5.99 1.28
N VAL A 177 16.96 7.17 0.81
CA VAL A 177 16.35 8.46 1.16
C VAL A 177 15.74 9.05 -0.10
N THR A 178 14.43 9.26 -0.11
CA THR A 178 13.69 9.85 -1.23
C THR A 178 13.05 11.17 -0.85
N TYR A 179 13.29 12.18 -1.67
CA TYR A 179 12.65 13.48 -1.60
C TYR A 179 11.81 13.69 -2.86
N THR A 180 10.57 14.12 -2.71
CA THR A 180 9.64 14.37 -3.84
C THR A 180 8.89 15.67 -3.62
N LEU A 181 8.77 16.50 -4.66
CA LEU A 181 7.90 17.66 -4.68
C LEU A 181 6.61 17.34 -5.44
N GLN A 182 5.47 17.67 -4.84
CA GLN A 182 4.14 17.58 -5.47
C GLN A 182 3.42 18.91 -5.25
N GLY A 183 3.47 19.79 -6.26
CA GLY A 183 3.00 21.17 -6.09
C GLY A 183 3.85 21.94 -5.08
N MET A 184 3.21 22.41 -4.01
CA MET A 184 3.83 23.07 -2.86
C MET A 184 4.15 22.11 -1.70
N ASP A 185 3.87 20.80 -1.83
CA ASP A 185 4.16 19.82 -0.78
C ASP A 185 5.51 19.13 -1.03
N TRP A 186 6.36 19.06 0.00
CA TRP A 186 7.60 18.29 0.01
C TRP A 186 7.40 17.01 0.81
N HIS A 187 7.42 15.87 0.12
CA HIS A 187 7.38 14.55 0.72
C HIS A 187 8.80 14.01 0.94
N LEU A 188 9.02 13.47 2.13
CA LEU A 188 10.24 12.80 2.56
C LEU A 188 9.88 11.35 2.92
N LYS A 189 10.60 10.39 2.33
CA LYS A 189 10.55 8.98 2.74
C LYS A 189 11.97 8.45 2.93
N MET A 190 12.27 7.97 4.14
CA MET A 190 13.47 7.20 4.42
C MET A 190 13.09 5.73 4.64
N MET A 191 13.93 4.82 4.17
CA MET A 191 13.73 3.39 4.31
C MET A 191 15.08 2.71 4.53
N ALA A 192 15.23 1.95 5.61
CA ALA A 192 16.47 1.24 5.92
C ALA A 192 16.21 -0.24 6.26
N LEU A 193 17.08 -1.11 5.77
CA LEU A 193 17.03 -2.56 5.92
C LEU A 193 18.33 -3.05 6.53
N SER A 194 18.26 -3.75 7.67
CA SER A 194 19.42 -4.51 8.16
C SER A 194 19.51 -5.85 7.43
N THR A 195 20.66 -6.14 6.84
CA THR A 195 20.87 -7.32 5.97
C THR A 195 21.54 -8.48 6.69
N THR A 196 22.24 -8.26 7.82
CA THR A 196 23.07 -9.32 8.46
C THR A 196 22.92 -9.50 9.97
N LYS A 197 22.59 -8.49 10.78
CA LYS A 197 22.40 -8.61 12.25
C LYS A 197 21.41 -7.57 12.78
N LYS A 198 20.79 -7.81 13.94
CA LYS A 198 20.05 -6.74 14.63
C LYS A 198 20.96 -5.54 14.91
N THR A 199 20.47 -4.34 14.63
CA THR A 199 21.14 -3.05 14.81
C THR A 199 20.13 -1.98 15.21
N PRO A 200 20.52 -0.97 16.00
CA PRO A 200 19.69 0.22 16.13
C PRO A 200 19.63 0.97 14.78
N ILE A 201 18.45 1.50 14.45
CA ILE A 201 18.21 2.42 13.34
C ILE A 201 17.19 3.47 13.80
N MET A 202 17.56 4.74 13.73
CA MET A 202 16.65 5.87 13.86
C MET A 202 17.19 7.00 12.98
N LEU A 203 16.41 7.48 12.03
CA LEU A 203 16.86 8.50 11.08
C LEU A 203 16.11 9.81 11.31
N SER A 204 16.70 10.91 10.83
CA SER A 204 16.04 12.22 10.82
C SER A 204 16.48 13.06 9.62
N SER A 205 15.87 14.22 9.44
CA SER A 205 16.31 15.23 8.47
C SER A 205 16.73 16.50 9.21
N HIS A 206 18.04 16.74 9.29
CA HIS A 206 18.65 17.79 10.09
C HIS A 206 18.63 19.14 9.35
N THR A 207 17.43 19.58 8.95
CA THR A 207 17.22 20.77 8.11
C THR A 207 17.16 22.05 8.94
N TYR A 208 17.99 23.03 8.61
CA TYR A 208 18.16 24.31 9.31
C TYR A 208 17.33 25.40 8.62
N TRP A 209 16.21 25.79 9.21
CA TRP A 209 15.21 26.68 8.60
C TRP A 209 15.38 28.15 9.01
N ASN A 210 15.17 29.07 8.05
CA ASN A 210 14.87 30.48 8.28
C ASN A 210 13.87 30.93 7.19
N LEU A 211 12.61 31.14 7.57
CA LEU A 211 11.51 31.40 6.64
C LEU A 211 11.54 32.80 6.01
N ASP A 212 12.45 33.66 6.44
CA ASP A 212 12.72 34.96 5.82
C ASP A 212 13.92 34.89 4.85
N GLY A 213 14.55 33.72 4.71
CA GLY A 213 15.76 33.51 3.90
C GLY A 213 16.94 34.37 4.35
N PHE A 214 17.03 34.64 5.66
CA PHE A 214 17.96 35.59 6.29
C PHE A 214 17.86 37.04 5.77
N ALA A 215 16.80 37.38 5.05
CA ALA A 215 16.62 38.67 4.37
C ALA A 215 15.68 39.64 5.10
N ASN A 216 15.26 39.32 6.33
CA ASN A 216 14.48 40.21 7.18
C ASN A 216 15.35 41.39 7.63
N ASN A 217 14.90 42.62 7.34
CA ASN A 217 15.64 43.84 7.66
C ASN A 217 15.48 44.30 9.11
N GLU A 218 14.58 43.69 9.88
CA GLU A 218 14.34 43.98 11.29
C GLU A 218 15.19 43.07 12.21
N THR A 219 15.53 41.86 11.77
CA THR A 219 16.33 40.90 12.54
C THR A 219 17.02 39.87 11.63
N SER A 220 18.21 39.41 12.03
CA SER A 220 18.93 38.29 11.41
C SER A 220 18.66 36.94 12.07
N THR A 221 17.75 36.88 13.05
CA THR A 221 17.40 35.67 13.83
C THR A 221 16.06 35.08 13.41
N ALA A 222 15.85 33.79 13.72
CA ALA A 222 14.56 33.11 13.60
C ALA A 222 13.65 33.29 14.85
N LEU A 223 14.07 34.10 15.84
CA LEU A 223 13.35 34.27 17.11
C LEU A 223 11.93 34.86 16.94
N ASN A 224 11.69 35.63 15.88
CA ASN A 224 10.39 36.19 15.55
C ASN A 224 9.45 35.21 14.81
N HIS A 225 9.93 34.02 14.43
CA HIS A 225 9.12 32.98 13.80
C HIS A 225 8.20 32.35 14.87
N THR A 226 6.96 32.07 14.49
CA THR A 226 5.96 31.43 15.36
C THR A 226 5.97 29.92 15.13
N LEU A 227 6.20 29.17 16.20
CA LEU A 227 6.17 27.72 16.28
C LEU A 227 4.92 27.25 17.05
N HIS A 228 4.30 26.17 16.58
CA HIS A 228 3.21 25.47 17.27
C HIS A 228 3.40 23.95 17.13
N LEU A 229 3.29 23.23 18.25
CA LEU A 229 3.52 21.79 18.38
C LEU A 229 2.30 21.15 19.08
N PRO A 230 1.12 21.05 18.44
CA PRO A 230 -0.17 20.84 19.12
C PRO A 230 -0.27 19.57 19.98
N TYR A 231 0.56 18.54 19.70
CA TYR A 231 0.55 17.26 20.41
C TYR A 231 1.67 17.15 21.48
N SER A 232 2.43 18.22 21.70
CA SER A 232 3.66 18.20 22.49
C SER A 232 3.51 18.77 23.89
N GLY A 233 2.54 18.25 24.65
CA GLY A 233 2.39 18.52 26.09
C GLY A 233 3.52 17.97 26.96
N GLN A 234 4.41 17.13 26.41
CA GLN A 234 5.57 16.54 27.09
C GLN A 234 6.82 16.54 26.18
N ARG A 235 7.99 16.42 26.80
CA ARG A 235 9.30 16.24 26.15
C ARG A 235 10.14 15.22 26.91
N VAL A 236 11.15 14.64 26.26
CA VAL A 236 12.17 13.82 26.93
C VAL A 236 12.96 14.69 27.91
N GLY A 237 13.08 14.23 29.16
CA GLY A 237 13.96 14.83 30.16
C GLY A 237 15.42 14.50 29.87
N VAL A 238 16.26 15.51 29.92
CA VAL A 238 17.71 15.40 29.64
C VAL A 238 18.51 16.03 30.75
N ASP A 239 19.72 15.54 30.98
CA ASP A 239 20.63 16.10 31.96
C ASP A 239 21.37 17.35 31.43
N ASN A 240 22.34 17.83 32.21
CA ASN A 240 23.15 19.00 31.89
C ASN A 240 24.05 18.83 30.66
N ILE A 241 24.18 17.62 30.09
CA ILE A 241 24.96 17.33 28.88
C ILE A 241 24.07 16.75 27.76
N LEU A 242 22.77 17.05 27.81
CA LEU A 242 21.74 16.68 26.82
C LEU A 242 21.47 15.16 26.70
N ILE A 243 21.89 14.37 27.68
CA ILE A 243 21.67 12.92 27.68
C ILE A 243 20.35 12.58 28.39
N PRO A 244 19.50 11.70 27.81
CA PRO A 244 18.23 11.32 28.42
C PRO A 244 18.35 10.73 29.83
N THR A 245 17.40 11.13 30.69
CA THR A 245 17.34 10.73 32.10
C THR A 245 16.45 9.51 32.37
N GLY A 246 15.68 9.06 31.38
CA GLY A 246 14.59 8.09 31.53
C GLY A 246 13.22 8.72 31.84
N GLU A 247 13.17 10.02 32.16
CA GLU A 247 11.95 10.74 32.51
C GLU A 247 11.31 11.48 31.32
N PHE A 248 9.99 11.71 31.39
CA PHE A 248 9.29 12.68 30.55
C PHE A 248 8.90 13.91 31.37
N TRP A 249 9.23 15.09 30.85
CA TRP A 249 8.93 16.36 31.50
C TRP A 249 7.72 17.04 30.86
N PRO A 250 6.77 17.59 31.65
CA PRO A 250 5.63 18.31 31.11
C PRO A 250 6.05 19.68 30.57
N ASN A 251 5.42 20.09 29.48
CA ASN A 251 5.47 21.44 28.93
C ASN A 251 4.29 22.21 29.52
N LYS A 252 4.47 22.84 30.68
CA LYS A 252 3.39 23.55 31.38
C LYS A 252 2.96 24.78 30.58
N ASN A 253 1.67 25.09 30.55
CA ASN A 253 1.14 26.32 29.94
C ASN A 253 1.87 27.55 30.52
N GLY A 254 2.37 28.44 29.65
CA GLY A 254 3.16 29.62 29.98
C GLY A 254 4.63 29.36 30.35
N SER A 255 5.12 28.12 30.31
CA SER A 255 6.55 27.82 30.47
C SER A 255 7.34 28.03 29.18
N ALA A 256 8.67 28.11 29.26
CA ALA A 256 9.54 28.33 28.10
C ALA A 256 9.34 27.31 26.96
N ASN A 257 8.93 26.06 27.27
CA ASN A 257 8.68 25.01 26.27
C ASN A 257 7.21 24.90 25.83
N ASP A 258 6.37 25.88 26.16
CA ASP A 258 4.94 25.87 25.85
C ASP A 258 4.65 26.27 24.41
N PHE A 259 5.02 25.40 23.47
CA PHE A 259 4.66 25.53 22.06
C PHE A 259 3.38 24.75 21.69
N TRP A 260 2.75 24.05 22.62
CA TRP A 260 1.62 23.16 22.32
C TRP A 260 0.26 23.79 22.59
N SER A 261 0.11 24.54 23.68
CA SER A 261 -1.18 25.13 24.06
C SER A 261 -1.66 26.21 23.09
N GLU A 262 -0.75 27.04 22.57
CA GLU A 262 -1.00 28.02 21.52
C GLU A 262 0.27 28.28 20.69
N PRO A 263 0.16 28.82 19.45
CA PRO A 263 1.32 29.21 18.67
C PRO A 263 2.12 30.34 19.35
N ARG A 264 3.41 30.13 19.62
CA ARG A 264 4.31 31.12 20.25
C ARG A 264 5.49 31.45 19.36
N GLN A 265 5.99 32.69 19.45
CA GLN A 265 7.30 33.01 18.87
C GLN A 265 8.40 32.20 19.56
N ILE A 266 9.39 31.72 18.80
CA ILE A 266 10.54 30.99 19.35
C ILE A 266 11.25 31.83 20.42
N GLY A 267 11.34 33.15 20.21
CA GLY A 267 11.93 34.10 21.13
C GLY A 267 11.11 34.47 22.38
N HIS A 268 9.90 33.93 22.59
CA HIS A 268 8.99 34.43 23.64
C HIS A 268 9.54 34.33 25.06
N ALA A 269 10.42 33.36 25.34
CA ALA A 269 11.06 33.15 26.65
C ALA A 269 12.53 33.61 26.70
N MET A 270 13.02 34.33 25.68
CA MET A 270 14.42 34.76 25.62
C MET A 270 14.75 35.75 26.74
N GLY A 271 15.66 35.35 27.63
CA GLY A 271 16.02 36.09 28.84
C GLY A 271 15.26 35.67 30.10
N GLU A 272 14.28 34.78 30.01
CA GLU A 272 13.61 34.20 31.17
C GLU A 272 14.49 33.17 31.89
N LYS A 273 14.32 33.07 33.21
CA LYS A 273 15.11 32.15 34.03
C LYS A 273 14.87 30.69 33.67
N ASP A 274 13.63 30.35 33.32
CA ASP A 274 13.20 28.98 32.98
C ASP A 274 13.77 28.49 31.63
N LEU A 275 14.33 29.39 30.81
CA LEU A 275 15.06 29.03 29.59
C LEU A 275 16.54 28.72 29.85
N VAL A 276 17.09 29.17 30.99
CA VAL A 276 18.49 28.92 31.36
C VAL A 276 18.67 27.46 31.79
N ASN A 277 19.59 26.75 31.14
CA ASN A 277 19.80 25.31 31.22
C ASN A 277 18.66 24.45 30.63
N ASN A 278 17.73 25.02 29.86
CA ASN A 278 16.60 24.29 29.28
C ASN A 278 17.03 23.14 28.32
N CYS A 279 18.20 23.29 27.72
CA CYS A 279 18.79 22.32 26.80
C CYS A 279 20.26 22.03 27.17
N GLY A 280 20.49 21.63 28.41
CA GLY A 280 21.85 21.38 28.94
C GLY A 280 22.53 22.64 29.48
N PHE A 281 23.72 22.48 30.07
CA PHE A 281 24.38 23.51 30.87
C PHE A 281 24.68 24.79 30.07
N ASN A 282 24.29 25.94 30.63
CA ASN A 282 24.35 27.27 30.01
C ASN A 282 23.57 27.42 28.67
N CYS A 283 22.77 26.43 28.25
CA CYS A 283 21.83 26.65 27.16
C CYS A 283 20.85 27.78 27.50
N THR A 284 20.59 28.64 26.53
CA THR A 284 19.67 29.79 26.61
C THR A 284 18.67 29.80 25.45
N GLY A 285 18.33 28.60 24.95
CA GLY A 285 17.38 28.36 23.87
C GLY A 285 16.79 26.94 23.95
N TYR A 286 16.57 26.32 22.78
CA TYR A 286 15.96 25.00 22.65
C TYR A 286 16.90 24.02 21.94
N ASP A 287 17.01 22.81 22.48
CA ASP A 287 17.56 21.61 21.84
C ASP A 287 16.88 20.41 22.52
N ASN A 288 15.60 20.20 22.22
CA ASN A 288 14.72 19.33 23.01
C ASN A 288 13.88 18.40 22.13
N CYS A 289 13.77 17.14 22.57
CA CYS A 289 12.93 16.11 21.94
C CYS A 289 11.50 16.19 22.49
N PHE A 290 10.61 16.85 21.77
CA PHE A 290 9.19 16.93 22.11
C PHE A 290 8.48 15.62 21.72
N LEU A 291 7.55 15.15 22.55
CA LEU A 291 6.74 13.98 22.23
C LEU A 291 5.55 14.38 21.34
N VAL A 292 5.02 13.46 20.52
CA VAL A 292 3.83 13.68 19.69
C VAL A 292 2.66 12.86 20.28
N ASN A 293 2.15 13.31 21.43
CA ASN A 293 1.09 12.61 22.15
C ASN A 293 -0.27 12.84 21.49
N ARG A 294 -0.65 12.00 20.51
CA ARG A 294 -1.98 12.02 19.87
C ARG A 294 -2.69 10.67 19.83
N ASP A 295 -2.04 9.57 20.20
CA ASP A 295 -2.63 8.23 20.25
C ASP A 295 -3.89 8.16 21.15
N HIS A 296 -3.99 9.04 22.16
CA HIS A 296 -5.16 9.15 23.05
C HIS A 296 -6.38 9.80 22.40
N LEU A 297 -6.22 10.47 21.26
CA LEU A 297 -7.31 11.08 20.47
C LEU A 297 -8.02 10.06 19.57
N GLY A 298 -7.62 8.78 19.64
CA GLY A 298 -8.16 7.69 18.82
C GLY A 298 -7.36 7.46 17.52
N PRO A 299 -7.89 6.64 16.60
CA PRO A 299 -7.21 6.32 15.34
C PRO A 299 -7.12 7.55 14.43
N TYR A 300 -5.90 7.96 14.08
CA TYR A 300 -5.66 9.11 13.20
C TYR A 300 -4.90 8.73 11.93
N ASP A 301 -5.17 9.41 10.80
CA ASP A 301 -4.29 9.37 9.63
C ASP A 301 -3.32 10.56 9.66
N TRP A 302 -2.06 10.27 10.01
CA TRP A 302 -1.02 11.28 10.14
C TRP A 302 -0.79 12.13 8.88
N ARG A 303 -1.24 11.70 7.70
CA ARG A 303 -1.09 12.42 6.41
C ARG A 303 -2.08 13.57 6.24
N THR A 304 -3.19 13.54 6.98
CA THR A 304 -4.33 14.44 6.81
C THR A 304 -4.80 15.07 8.13
N GLU A 305 -4.62 14.39 9.25
CA GLU A 305 -5.17 14.77 10.56
C GLU A 305 -4.12 15.46 11.43
N GLY A 306 -4.06 16.80 11.29
CA GLY A 306 -3.27 17.72 12.11
C GLY A 306 -1.75 17.68 11.88
N PRO A 307 -1.10 18.82 11.60
CA PRO A 307 0.36 18.85 11.57
C PRO A 307 0.92 18.66 12.99
N VAL A 308 2.00 17.89 13.12
CA VAL A 308 2.70 17.73 14.41
C VAL A 308 3.48 18.98 14.79
N ALA A 309 3.86 19.77 13.78
CA ALA A 309 4.53 21.06 13.94
C ALA A 309 4.07 22.04 12.85
N ARG A 310 3.87 23.30 13.24
CA ARG A 310 3.69 24.44 12.33
C ARG A 310 4.76 25.49 12.64
N LEU A 311 5.54 25.88 11.64
CA LEU A 311 6.46 27.02 11.71
C LEU A 311 5.99 28.10 10.73
N SER A 312 6.00 29.37 11.15
CA SER A 312 5.56 30.48 10.30
C SER A 312 6.32 31.77 10.55
N SER A 313 6.49 32.59 9.51
CA SER A 313 6.96 33.97 9.63
C SER A 313 5.89 34.94 9.16
N LYS A 314 5.56 35.92 9.99
CA LYS A 314 4.67 37.04 9.62
C LYS A 314 5.31 37.98 8.59
N TRP A 315 6.65 38.06 8.56
CA TRP A 315 7.38 38.97 7.68
C TRP A 315 7.34 38.48 6.23
N SER A 316 7.77 37.24 5.96
CA SER A 316 7.66 36.65 4.61
C SER A 316 6.25 36.15 4.29
N GLY A 317 5.41 35.90 5.31
CA GLY A 317 4.12 35.23 5.16
C GLY A 317 4.25 33.72 4.88
N ILE A 318 5.46 33.17 4.84
CA ILE A 318 5.70 31.75 4.61
C ILE A 318 5.37 30.96 5.88
N ALA A 319 4.66 29.85 5.72
CA ALA A 319 4.39 28.88 6.76
C ALA A 319 4.63 27.45 6.25
N ILE A 320 5.02 26.55 7.17
CA ILE A 320 5.26 25.13 6.93
C ILE A 320 4.44 24.34 7.94
N ASP A 321 3.57 23.46 7.43
CA ASP A 321 2.88 22.44 8.23
C ASP A 321 3.59 21.10 8.04
N VAL A 322 4.08 20.49 9.13
CA VAL A 322 4.80 19.21 9.11
C VAL A 322 3.89 18.08 9.57
N PHE A 323 3.71 17.10 8.70
CA PHE A 323 2.99 15.85 8.96
C PHE A 323 4.00 14.70 8.96
N THR A 324 3.94 13.78 9.93
CA THR A 324 4.86 12.63 9.99
C THR A 324 4.25 11.42 10.70
N ASP A 325 4.75 10.22 10.39
CA ASP A 325 4.43 8.97 11.09
C ASP A 325 5.26 8.74 12.38
N GLN A 326 6.25 9.60 12.65
CA GLN A 326 7.09 9.51 13.84
C GLN A 326 6.36 10.01 15.10
N GLN A 327 6.83 9.54 16.27
CA GLN A 327 6.21 9.79 17.57
C GLN A 327 6.93 10.87 18.42
N ALA A 328 8.03 11.45 17.90
CA ALA A 328 8.69 12.59 18.50
C ALA A 328 9.06 13.65 17.45
N PHE A 329 9.49 14.81 17.94
CA PHE A 329 9.91 15.94 17.13
C PHE A 329 11.02 16.71 17.86
N GLN A 330 12.21 16.75 17.28
CA GLN A 330 13.34 17.49 17.85
C GLN A 330 13.34 18.92 17.31
N VAL A 331 13.50 19.89 18.22
CA VAL A 331 13.60 21.31 17.90
C VAL A 331 14.89 21.86 18.46
N TYR A 332 15.77 22.36 17.59
CA TYR A 332 17.01 23.03 17.95
C TYR A 332 17.04 24.45 17.39
N SER A 333 17.08 25.48 18.26
CA SER A 333 17.04 26.88 17.85
C SER A 333 18.42 27.48 17.49
N CYS A 334 19.33 26.69 16.91
CA CYS A 334 20.64 27.15 16.44
C CYS A 334 21.48 27.89 17.52
N ASN A 335 21.45 27.40 18.76
CA ASN A 335 22.06 28.04 19.93
C ASN A 335 23.61 28.04 19.89
N GLY A 336 24.21 27.10 19.15
CA GLY A 336 25.66 26.99 18.95
C GLY A 336 26.21 27.83 17.80
N MET A 337 25.34 28.46 16.99
CA MET A 337 25.78 29.39 15.93
C MET A 337 26.36 30.67 16.55
N ASN A 338 27.38 31.25 15.93
CA ASN A 338 28.12 32.40 16.51
C ASN A 338 28.36 33.56 15.52
N GLY A 339 27.75 33.55 14.33
CA GLY A 339 27.94 34.58 13.32
C GLY A 339 29.18 34.41 12.43
N SER A 340 29.89 33.27 12.49
CA SER A 340 31.04 32.99 11.60
C SER A 340 30.66 32.36 10.25
N VAL A 341 29.56 31.60 10.19
CA VAL A 341 29.12 30.88 8.97
C VAL A 341 28.48 31.85 7.97
N PRO A 342 28.93 31.96 6.71
CA PRO A 342 28.32 32.84 5.72
C PRO A 342 26.97 32.30 5.20
N VAL A 343 26.03 33.20 4.90
CA VAL A 343 24.77 32.83 4.20
C VAL A 343 24.99 32.72 2.69
N LYS A 344 24.28 31.81 2.02
CA LYS A 344 24.37 31.56 0.57
C LYS A 344 24.11 32.82 -0.27
N LYS A 345 24.58 32.86 -1.52
CA LYS A 345 24.30 33.97 -2.47
C LYS A 345 22.82 34.16 -2.80
N THR A 346 22.02 33.11 -2.60
CA THR A 346 20.55 33.09 -2.68
C THR A 346 19.86 33.75 -1.50
N GLN A 347 20.57 33.98 -0.39
CA GLN A 347 20.04 34.43 0.90
C GLN A 347 20.52 35.83 1.29
N GLY A 348 19.92 36.39 2.34
CA GLY A 348 20.29 37.66 2.93
C GLY A 348 19.94 38.89 2.08
N LEU A 349 20.09 40.07 2.68
CA LEU A 349 20.02 41.32 1.93
C LEU A 349 21.23 41.44 0.99
N LYS A 350 20.98 41.90 -0.25
CA LYS A 350 22.03 42.09 -1.28
C LYS A 350 22.57 43.52 -1.31
N ASP A 351 21.70 44.50 -1.05
CA ASP A 351 22.01 45.93 -1.22
C ASP A 351 22.27 46.68 0.10
N ASN A 352 22.22 45.99 1.24
CA ASN A 352 22.56 46.54 2.55
C ASN A 352 23.91 45.97 3.04
N LYS A 353 24.95 46.81 3.02
CA LYS A 353 26.32 46.43 3.44
C LYS A 353 26.49 46.32 4.95
N ASP A 354 25.62 46.98 5.72
CA ASP A 354 25.70 47.02 7.18
C ASP A 354 24.94 45.86 7.83
N PHE A 355 24.17 45.09 7.04
CA PHE A 355 23.48 43.89 7.51
C PHE A 355 24.40 42.65 7.43
N PRO A 356 24.59 41.90 8.53
CA PRO A 356 25.45 40.71 8.53
C PRO A 356 25.03 39.67 7.48
N ARG A 357 25.99 39.20 6.68
CA ARG A 357 25.81 38.06 5.76
C ARG A 357 26.32 36.75 6.35
N THR A 358 26.08 36.55 7.64
CA THR A 358 26.42 35.33 8.38
C THR A 358 25.25 34.86 9.24
N ILE A 359 25.26 33.60 9.65
CA ILE A 359 24.23 32.98 10.50
C ILE A 359 24.58 33.27 11.97
N PRO A 360 23.85 34.17 12.67
CA PRO A 360 24.09 34.47 14.07
C PRO A 360 23.62 33.34 14.98
N GLN A 361 23.90 33.46 16.28
CA GLN A 361 23.17 32.69 17.29
C GLN A 361 21.66 32.89 17.11
N TYR A 362 20.89 31.80 17.18
CA TYR A 362 19.45 31.81 16.88
C TYR A 362 19.09 32.25 15.44
N GLY A 363 20.05 32.20 14.50
CA GLY A 363 19.84 32.53 13.08
C GLY A 363 18.81 31.63 12.38
N CYS A 364 18.56 30.44 12.92
CA CYS A 364 17.73 29.41 12.34
C CYS A 364 17.01 28.59 13.41
N VAL A 365 16.08 27.74 12.96
CA VAL A 365 15.50 26.65 13.76
C VAL A 365 15.60 25.36 12.98
N VAL A 366 16.04 24.28 13.62
CA VAL A 366 16.04 22.92 13.10
C VAL A 366 14.76 22.23 13.54
N MET A 367 14.15 21.49 12.60
CA MET A 367 12.90 20.76 12.79
C MET A 367 13.06 19.32 12.32
N GLU A 368 13.30 18.43 13.26
CA GLU A 368 13.68 17.04 13.03
C GLU A 368 12.52 16.09 13.32
N VAL A 369 12.07 15.39 12.29
CA VAL A 369 11.14 14.25 12.41
C VAL A 369 11.94 13.02 12.84
N GLN A 370 11.63 12.44 14.00
CA GLN A 370 12.37 11.30 14.56
C GLN A 370 11.57 10.58 15.66
N ASP A 371 12.10 9.47 16.16
CA ASP A 371 11.55 8.80 17.33
C ASP A 371 12.23 9.26 18.64
N TYR A 372 11.91 8.64 19.77
CA TYR A 372 12.40 9.05 21.09
C TYR A 372 13.93 8.88 21.19
N ILE A 373 14.65 9.97 21.49
CA ILE A 373 16.11 9.98 21.65
C ILE A 373 16.57 8.96 22.70
N ASP A 374 17.66 8.23 22.44
CA ASP A 374 18.17 7.14 23.31
C ASP A 374 17.14 6.05 23.70
N GLY A 375 16.00 5.91 22.99
CA GLY A 375 14.94 4.95 23.32
C GLY A 375 15.38 3.47 23.34
N ILE A 376 16.50 3.15 22.68
CA ILE A 376 17.16 1.83 22.75
C ILE A 376 17.73 1.49 24.13
N ASN A 377 18.04 2.50 24.96
CA ASN A 377 18.56 2.37 26.31
C ASN A 377 17.50 2.62 27.40
N ASN A 378 16.28 2.98 27.01
CA ASN A 378 15.15 3.27 27.91
C ASN A 378 13.98 2.31 27.58
N PRO A 379 14.15 0.99 27.83
CA PRO A 379 13.23 -0.06 27.37
C PRO A 379 11.80 0.07 27.91
N GLU A 380 11.62 0.74 29.04
CA GLU A 380 10.32 1.08 29.63
C GLU A 380 9.44 1.98 28.73
N TRP A 381 10.04 2.69 27.77
CA TRP A 381 9.31 3.44 26.75
C TRP A 381 8.84 2.57 25.58
N MET A 382 9.18 1.27 25.57
CA MET A 382 8.76 0.26 24.58
C MET A 382 9.11 0.60 23.13
N ARG A 383 10.20 1.35 22.89
CA ARG A 383 10.64 1.76 21.54
C ARG A 383 11.46 0.70 20.78
N GLY A 384 11.82 -0.41 21.42
CA GLY A 384 12.70 -1.44 20.84
C GLY A 384 12.27 -1.93 19.44
N SER A 385 10.98 -2.23 19.23
CA SER A 385 10.44 -2.65 17.91
C SER A 385 10.30 -1.53 16.87
N ARG A 386 10.61 -0.28 17.25
CA ARG A 386 10.63 0.91 16.37
C ARG A 386 12.04 1.42 16.10
N GLN A 387 13.03 0.93 16.85
CA GLN A 387 14.40 1.44 16.82
C GLN A 387 15.46 0.35 16.66
N ILE A 388 15.16 -0.94 16.83
CA ILE A 388 16.09 -2.06 16.63
C ILE A 388 15.54 -2.97 15.53
N PHE A 389 16.33 -3.19 14.47
CA PHE A 389 15.92 -3.91 13.26
C PHE A 389 16.97 -4.96 12.88
N GLY A 390 16.52 -6.17 12.54
CA GLY A 390 17.35 -7.29 12.10
C GLY A 390 16.96 -7.88 10.73
N PRO A 391 17.67 -8.92 10.28
CA PRO A 391 17.45 -9.52 8.97
C PRO A 391 16.12 -10.29 8.94
N GLY A 392 15.21 -9.87 8.07
CA GLY A 392 13.87 -10.46 7.94
C GLY A 392 12.79 -9.75 8.75
N ASP A 393 13.13 -8.74 9.55
CA ASP A 393 12.15 -7.79 10.06
C ASP A 393 11.67 -6.85 8.93
N ASP A 394 10.53 -6.19 9.13
CA ASP A 394 10.10 -5.08 8.27
C ASP A 394 11.18 -3.98 8.21
N PRO A 395 11.32 -3.25 7.08
CA PRO A 395 12.22 -2.11 7.00
C PRO A 395 11.86 -1.05 8.03
N TYR A 396 12.87 -0.39 8.60
CA TYR A 396 12.67 0.93 9.19
C TYR A 396 12.10 1.85 8.11
N ILE A 397 10.98 2.52 8.41
CA ILE A 397 10.38 3.53 7.54
C ILE A 397 10.15 4.79 8.38
N LEU A 398 10.54 5.92 7.81
CA LEU A 398 10.12 7.26 8.23
C LEU A 398 9.45 7.94 7.04
N GLN A 399 8.27 8.50 7.27
CA GLN A 399 7.55 9.32 6.30
C GLN A 399 7.23 10.70 6.90
N ALA A 400 7.52 11.75 6.13
CA ALA A 400 7.11 13.11 6.45
C ALA A 400 6.59 13.87 5.22
N THR A 401 5.77 14.88 5.45
CA THR A 401 5.28 15.80 4.43
C THR A 401 5.28 17.22 5.00
N TYR A 402 6.04 18.10 4.37
CA TYR A 402 6.13 19.52 4.68
C TYR A 402 5.25 20.27 3.68
N LYS A 403 4.11 20.81 4.12
CA LYS A 403 3.17 21.56 3.27
C LYS A 403 3.46 23.04 3.38
N PHE A 404 3.92 23.64 2.28
CA PHE A 404 4.29 25.05 2.26
C PHE A 404 3.09 25.94 1.92
N LYS A 405 2.91 27.01 2.70
CA LYS A 405 1.83 27.99 2.55
C LYS A 405 2.41 29.40 2.51
N VAL A 406 1.71 30.30 1.81
CA VAL A 406 2.07 31.73 1.74
C VAL A 406 0.84 32.56 2.05
N HIS A 407 0.82 33.15 3.25
CA HIS A 407 -0.23 34.04 3.71
C HIS A 407 0.03 35.46 3.19
N LYS A 408 -0.89 35.99 2.39
CA LYS A 408 -0.89 37.41 2.03
C LYS A 408 -1.56 38.21 3.12
N ASP A 409 -1.03 39.39 3.41
CA ASP A 409 -1.74 40.37 4.22
C ASP A 409 -3.05 40.70 3.49
N LYS A 410 -4.20 40.54 4.16
CA LYS A 410 -5.49 41.01 3.62
C LYS A 410 -5.43 42.54 3.54
N ASP A 411 -5.95 43.12 2.46
CA ASP A 411 -6.21 44.56 2.41
C ASP A 411 -7.04 44.96 3.64
N ASP A 412 -6.59 46.02 4.32
CA ASP A 412 -7.02 46.40 5.67
C ASP A 412 -8.47 46.91 5.71
N LYS A 413 -9.44 45.98 5.61
CA LYS A 413 -10.90 46.22 5.63
C LYS A 413 -11.82 44.99 5.76
N SER A 414 -11.48 44.00 6.58
CA SER A 414 -12.48 43.11 7.20
C SER A 414 -12.00 42.46 8.49
N SER A 415 -12.50 42.96 9.62
CA SER A 415 -12.28 42.39 10.95
C SER A 415 -13.17 41.16 11.17
N GLU A 416 -12.86 40.06 10.48
CA GLU A 416 -13.74 38.88 10.44
C GLU A 416 -12.96 37.56 10.19
N SER A 417 -11.70 37.47 10.63
CA SER A 417 -10.91 36.22 10.55
C SER A 417 -9.96 35.99 11.72
N MET A 418 -10.44 36.31 12.93
CA MET A 418 -9.81 35.92 14.19
C MET A 418 -10.80 35.24 15.14
N GLU A 419 -12.07 35.12 14.73
CA GLU A 419 -13.14 34.41 15.44
C GLU A 419 -13.33 33.00 14.88
N ASP A 420 -13.20 32.79 13.56
CA ASP A 420 -13.27 31.45 12.93
C ASP A 420 -12.21 30.46 13.46
N ASP A 421 -10.96 30.92 13.63
CA ASP A 421 -9.86 30.09 14.17
C ASP A 421 -10.03 29.78 15.67
N ARG A 422 -10.85 30.54 16.40
CA ARG A 422 -11.24 30.22 17.80
C ARG A 422 -12.43 29.27 17.84
N ALA A 423 -13.42 29.49 16.98
CA ALA A 423 -14.64 28.69 16.93
C ALA A 423 -14.38 27.19 16.66
N GLN A 424 -13.34 26.85 15.88
CA GLN A 424 -12.96 25.45 15.64
C GLN A 424 -12.29 24.77 16.85
N VAL A 425 -11.74 25.53 17.81
CA VAL A 425 -11.07 24.99 19.00
C VAL A 425 -12.04 24.88 20.18
N ASP A 426 -12.91 25.90 20.39
CA ASP A 426 -13.90 25.90 21.47
C ASP A 426 -14.97 24.77 21.30
N LEU A 427 -15.26 24.37 20.05
CA LEU A 427 -16.15 23.22 19.77
C LEU A 427 -15.58 21.87 20.21
N GLY A 428 -14.25 21.72 20.29
CA GLY A 428 -13.61 20.53 20.86
C GLY A 428 -13.70 20.52 22.38
N LEU A 429 -13.32 21.65 23.02
CA LEU A 429 -13.26 21.77 24.47
C LEU A 429 -14.63 21.60 25.15
N ALA A 430 -15.73 22.01 24.49
CA ALA A 430 -17.08 21.86 25.02
C ALA A 430 -17.55 20.39 25.08
N ALA A 431 -17.16 19.57 24.10
CA ALA A 431 -17.53 18.15 24.06
C ALA A 431 -16.84 17.34 25.18
N ASP A 432 -15.54 17.58 25.37
CA ASP A 432 -14.72 16.88 26.37
C ASP A 432 -15.18 17.17 27.81
N ILE A 433 -15.74 18.35 28.08
CA ILE A 433 -16.26 18.74 29.39
C ILE A 433 -17.60 18.06 29.71
N GLU A 434 -18.50 17.92 28.73
CA GLU A 434 -19.77 17.18 28.93
C GLU A 434 -19.52 15.68 29.16
N GLU A 435 -18.60 15.06 28.40
CA GLU A 435 -18.25 13.65 28.58
C GLU A 435 -17.55 13.38 29.93
N SER A 436 -16.67 14.29 30.35
CA SER A 436 -16.02 14.23 31.67
C SER A 436 -17.01 14.33 32.85
N GLN A 437 -18.04 15.17 32.72
CA GLN A 437 -19.08 15.32 33.75
C GLN A 437 -20.03 14.12 33.81
N MET A 438 -20.33 13.49 32.67
CA MET A 438 -21.12 12.25 32.63
C MET A 438 -20.38 11.07 33.29
N LEU A 439 -19.05 10.98 33.17
CA LEU A 439 -18.24 9.94 33.82
C LEU A 439 -18.18 10.10 35.35
N GLN A 440 -18.09 11.33 35.88
CA GLN A 440 -18.15 11.56 37.34
C GLN A 440 -19.52 11.25 37.95
N ALA A 441 -20.61 11.43 37.21
CA ALA A 441 -21.96 11.09 37.65
C ALA A 441 -22.20 9.57 37.77
N GLN A 442 -21.44 8.74 37.04
CA GLN A 442 -21.55 7.28 37.13
C GLN A 442 -20.66 6.68 38.24
N ALA A 443 -19.53 7.30 38.55
CA ALA A 443 -18.61 6.84 39.61
C ALA A 443 -19.18 7.00 41.04
N THR A 444 -20.12 7.91 41.26
CA THR A 444 -20.69 8.22 42.58
C THR A 444 -21.88 7.35 43.01
N ALA A 445 -22.30 6.39 42.18
CA ALA A 445 -23.44 5.50 42.45
C ALA A 445 -23.07 4.12 43.03
N HIS A 446 -21.79 3.86 43.33
CA HIS A 446 -21.31 2.52 43.74
C HIS A 446 -20.62 2.43 45.12
N GLU A 447 -20.88 3.40 46.01
CA GLU A 447 -20.59 3.25 47.44
C GLU A 447 -21.83 3.53 48.28
N ASN A 448 -22.68 2.50 48.50
CA ASN A 448 -23.39 2.33 49.78
C ASN A 448 -24.13 0.98 49.91
N THR A 449 -24.29 0.55 51.17
CA THR A 449 -25.16 -0.54 51.68
C THR A 449 -24.89 -1.98 51.26
N THR A 450 -24.09 -2.67 52.10
CA THR A 450 -24.32 -4.08 52.47
C THR A 450 -25.45 -4.19 53.51
N GLN A 451 -26.33 -5.20 53.41
CA GLN A 451 -26.64 -6.17 54.49
C GLN A 451 -27.95 -7.01 54.31
N LEU A 452 -27.82 -8.30 54.61
CA LEU A 452 -28.77 -9.26 55.23
C LEU A 452 -29.96 -9.90 54.44
N ASP A 453 -29.84 -11.24 54.35
CA ASP A 453 -30.82 -12.33 54.59
C ASP A 453 -32.21 -12.42 53.92
N GLY A 454 -32.42 -13.56 53.22
CA GLY A 454 -33.48 -14.51 53.65
C GLY A 454 -34.61 -14.91 52.67
N GLN A 455 -34.74 -16.24 52.47
CA GLN A 455 -35.96 -17.03 52.13
C GLN A 455 -36.53 -17.07 50.68
N GLU A 456 -36.53 -18.29 50.11
CA GLU A 456 -37.55 -18.82 49.17
C GLU A 456 -38.81 -19.32 49.96
N PRO A 457 -39.96 -19.80 49.38
CA PRO A 457 -40.19 -20.29 48.00
C PRO A 457 -41.61 -20.14 47.34
N ALA A 458 -41.74 -20.70 46.12
CA ALA A 458 -42.83 -21.59 45.63
C ALA A 458 -44.12 -21.10 44.88
N VAL A 459 -44.24 -21.56 43.61
CA VAL A 459 -45.34 -22.39 43.03
C VAL A 459 -46.69 -21.75 42.55
N LYS A 460 -47.04 -21.86 41.23
CA LYS A 460 -48.00 -22.85 40.61
C LYS A 460 -48.40 -22.61 39.13
N ILE A 461 -48.85 -23.69 38.47
CA ILE A 461 -49.35 -23.83 37.07
C ILE A 461 -50.25 -25.11 36.97
N PRO A 462 -50.86 -25.56 35.82
CA PRO A 462 -51.16 -24.98 34.49
C PRO A 462 -52.64 -25.27 34.00
N LYS A 463 -53.02 -24.93 32.73
CA LYS A 463 -53.77 -25.78 31.72
C LYS A 463 -54.21 -24.98 30.45
N LYS A 464 -53.94 -25.40 29.19
CA LYS A 464 -54.42 -26.53 28.30
C LYS A 464 -55.77 -26.28 27.59
N ARG A 465 -55.96 -26.50 26.27
CA ARG A 465 -56.11 -27.79 25.52
C ARG A 465 -55.94 -27.59 23.96
N PHE A 466 -55.36 -28.51 23.13
CA PHE A 466 -55.78 -29.86 22.60
C PHE A 466 -56.83 -29.78 21.45
N VAL A 467 -56.82 -30.49 20.28
CA VAL A 467 -56.19 -31.74 19.73
C VAL A 467 -56.01 -31.65 18.17
N GLY A 468 -55.16 -32.42 17.46
CA GLY A 468 -55.43 -33.74 16.78
C GLY A 468 -55.16 -33.67 15.24
N ARG A 469 -54.85 -34.70 14.42
CA ARG A 469 -54.81 -36.20 14.51
C ARG A 469 -53.81 -36.81 13.48
N ARG A 470 -53.56 -38.13 13.48
CA ARG A 470 -52.56 -38.84 12.61
C ARG A 470 -53.10 -40.16 12.02
N ALA A 471 -52.60 -40.56 10.85
CA ALA A 471 -52.49 -41.91 10.25
C ALA A 471 -53.74 -42.73 9.83
N ALA A 472 -53.85 -42.96 8.51
CA ALA A 472 -54.34 -44.15 7.77
C ALA A 472 -54.14 -43.86 6.26
N ALA A 473 -53.79 -44.77 5.35
CA ALA A 473 -53.42 -46.18 5.45
C ALA A 473 -52.42 -46.56 4.33
N GLU A 474 -51.65 -47.63 4.54
CA GLU A 474 -50.93 -48.34 3.48
C GLU A 474 -51.85 -49.34 2.75
N ALA A 475 -51.28 -50.06 1.76
CA ALA A 475 -51.79 -51.29 1.13
C ALA A 475 -52.78 -51.16 -0.05
N ALA A 476 -52.22 -50.92 -1.25
CA ALA A 476 -52.34 -51.84 -2.40
C ALA A 476 -51.15 -51.60 -3.36
N ALA A 477 -50.22 -52.51 -3.64
CA ALA A 477 -50.38 -53.86 -4.23
C ALA A 477 -50.85 -53.79 -5.70
N LYS A 478 -50.27 -54.46 -6.71
CA LYS A 478 -49.44 -55.69 -6.73
C LYS A 478 -48.84 -55.96 -8.14
N ASN A 479 -47.72 -56.69 -8.20
CA ASN A 479 -47.27 -57.66 -9.25
C ASN A 479 -47.00 -57.19 -10.70
N GLY A 480 -46.12 -57.85 -11.49
CA GLY A 480 -45.27 -59.04 -11.30
C GLY A 480 -44.13 -59.13 -12.35
N VAL A 481 -43.01 -59.84 -12.11
CA VAL A 481 -42.70 -61.25 -12.51
C VAL A 481 -42.20 -61.39 -13.99
N GLN A 482 -41.18 -62.17 -14.41
CA GLN A 482 -39.93 -62.77 -13.84
C GLN A 482 -39.12 -63.49 -14.97
N GLY A 483 -37.78 -63.63 -14.90
CA GLY A 483 -36.93 -64.54 -15.74
C GLY A 483 -36.07 -63.88 -16.86
N THR A 484 -34.73 -63.82 -16.84
CA THR A 484 -33.63 -64.82 -17.08
C THR A 484 -33.44 -65.23 -18.57
N ALA A 485 -32.23 -65.29 -19.18
CA ALA A 485 -30.84 -64.93 -18.82
C ALA A 485 -29.93 -64.90 -20.09
N GLY A 486 -28.75 -64.26 -20.07
CA GLY A 486 -27.74 -64.37 -21.16
C GLY A 486 -26.73 -63.19 -21.27
N GLU A 487 -25.45 -63.45 -21.04
CA GLU A 487 -24.30 -62.54 -20.85
C GLU A 487 -23.95 -61.52 -21.97
N SER A 488 -23.48 -60.31 -21.60
CA SER A 488 -22.15 -59.74 -21.98
C SER A 488 -22.00 -58.22 -21.73
N SER A 489 -20.82 -57.82 -21.19
CA SER A 489 -20.30 -56.45 -21.00
C SER A 489 -21.00 -55.53 -19.97
N ALA A 490 -20.19 -54.86 -19.12
CA ALA A 490 -20.63 -54.32 -17.85
C ALA A 490 -21.08 -52.85 -17.89
N LEU A 491 -22.38 -52.62 -18.00
CA LEU A 491 -23.03 -51.38 -17.54
C LEU A 491 -22.96 -51.31 -16.01
N GLN A 492 -22.03 -50.55 -15.43
CA GLN A 492 -22.16 -50.15 -14.03
C GLN A 492 -23.25 -49.09 -13.91
N THR A 493 -24.38 -49.51 -13.33
CA THR A 493 -25.48 -48.62 -12.97
C THR A 493 -25.00 -47.53 -12.02
N ALA A 494 -25.28 -46.27 -12.36
CA ALA A 494 -24.93 -45.14 -11.52
C ALA A 494 -25.60 -45.29 -10.14
N LYS A 495 -24.78 -45.39 -9.08
CA LYS A 495 -25.28 -45.35 -7.70
C LYS A 495 -26.11 -44.06 -7.51
N PRO A 496 -27.22 -44.11 -6.76
CA PRO A 496 -28.07 -42.94 -6.57
C PRO A 496 -27.23 -41.77 -6.03
N ARG A 497 -27.28 -40.62 -6.73
CA ARG A 497 -26.57 -39.40 -6.33
C ARG A 497 -26.98 -39.05 -4.90
N ARG A 498 -26.06 -39.16 -3.94
CA ARG A 498 -26.25 -38.59 -2.60
C ARG A 498 -26.60 -37.12 -2.77
N ALA A 499 -27.65 -36.65 -2.08
CA ALA A 499 -28.08 -35.26 -2.16
C ALA A 499 -26.92 -34.33 -1.78
N PRO A 500 -26.60 -33.27 -2.58
CA PRO A 500 -25.41 -32.44 -2.36
C PRO A 500 -25.35 -31.69 -1.01
N ARG A 501 -26.44 -31.67 -0.24
CA ARG A 501 -26.58 -30.88 0.99
C ARG A 501 -26.03 -31.52 2.26
N LEU A 502 -25.64 -32.80 2.24
CA LEU A 502 -25.23 -33.54 3.45
C LEU A 502 -23.74 -33.43 3.82
N LEU A 503 -22.88 -32.94 2.92
CA LEU A 503 -21.42 -32.91 3.12
C LEU A 503 -20.85 -31.58 3.67
N ASN A 504 -21.63 -30.50 3.63
CA ASN A 504 -21.16 -29.16 4.07
C ASN A 504 -21.74 -28.73 5.43
N ARG A 505 -22.56 -29.56 6.08
CA ARG A 505 -23.17 -29.20 7.36
C ARG A 505 -22.26 -29.70 8.50
N VAL A 506 -21.60 -28.75 9.18
CA VAL A 506 -20.80 -29.07 10.37
C VAL A 506 -21.69 -29.77 11.40
N PRO A 507 -21.28 -30.94 11.94
CA PRO A 507 -22.03 -31.66 12.96
C PRO A 507 -22.19 -30.83 14.25
N PRO A 508 -23.35 -30.89 14.94
CA PRO A 508 -23.59 -30.18 16.19
C PRO A 508 -22.52 -30.44 17.26
N GLU A 509 -21.96 -31.64 17.30
CA GLU A 509 -20.90 -32.05 18.23
C GLU A 509 -19.62 -31.22 18.08
N ILE A 510 -19.41 -30.59 16.92
CA ILE A 510 -18.33 -29.65 16.65
C ILE A 510 -18.84 -28.21 16.82
N SER A 511 -19.94 -27.82 16.15
CA SER A 511 -20.40 -26.42 16.13
C SER A 511 -20.97 -25.92 17.46
N GLU A 512 -21.44 -26.81 18.34
CA GLU A 512 -22.02 -26.45 19.63
C GLU A 512 -21.05 -26.66 20.81
N ASN A 513 -19.87 -27.23 20.58
CA ASN A 513 -18.87 -27.53 21.60
C ASN A 513 -18.45 -26.27 22.40
N PRO A 514 -18.73 -26.20 23.72
CA PRO A 514 -18.45 -25.00 24.52
C PRO A 514 -16.96 -24.64 24.57
N LYS A 515 -16.07 -25.62 24.70
CA LYS A 515 -14.62 -25.39 24.75
C LYS A 515 -14.07 -24.87 23.43
N LEU A 516 -14.61 -25.33 22.31
CA LEU A 516 -14.24 -24.82 21.00
C LEU A 516 -14.71 -23.38 20.81
N LYS A 517 -15.91 -23.02 21.29
CA LYS A 517 -16.41 -21.64 21.27
C LYS A 517 -15.55 -20.70 22.13
N GLU A 518 -15.16 -21.14 23.31
CA GLU A 518 -14.23 -20.43 24.20
C GLU A 518 -12.87 -20.20 23.53
N ALA A 519 -12.28 -21.23 22.91
CA ALA A 519 -11.02 -21.11 22.18
C ALA A 519 -11.13 -20.21 20.93
N ILE A 520 -12.25 -20.26 20.21
CA ILE A 520 -12.53 -19.37 19.06
C ILE A 520 -12.71 -17.91 19.51
N ALA A 521 -13.16 -17.65 20.74
CA ALA A 521 -13.30 -16.28 21.26
C ALA A 521 -11.96 -15.53 21.45
N LEU A 522 -10.82 -16.22 21.32
CA LEU A 522 -9.49 -15.61 21.22
C LEU A 522 -9.22 -14.98 19.84
N LEU A 523 -10.03 -15.32 18.82
CA LEU A 523 -9.99 -14.70 17.50
C LEU A 523 -10.95 -13.51 17.45
N PRO A 524 -10.69 -12.46 16.65
CA PRO A 524 -11.51 -11.26 16.61
C PRO A 524 -12.94 -11.57 16.16
N ALA A 525 -13.91 -11.22 17.01
CA ALA A 525 -15.31 -11.64 16.89
C ALA A 525 -16.03 -11.18 15.61
N ASN A 526 -15.49 -10.17 14.91
CA ASN A 526 -16.01 -9.70 13.63
C ASN A 526 -15.46 -10.47 12.41
N TYR A 527 -14.54 -11.43 12.58
CA TYR A 527 -13.98 -12.26 11.49
C TYR A 527 -14.45 -13.72 11.58
N SER A 528 -15.00 -14.25 10.49
CA SER A 528 -15.48 -15.63 10.40
C SER A 528 -14.43 -16.58 9.82
N PHE A 529 -13.49 -17.06 10.65
CA PHE A 529 -12.46 -18.03 10.26
C PHE A 529 -12.99 -19.47 10.01
N GLU A 530 -14.31 -19.70 10.10
CA GLU A 530 -14.99 -20.99 9.91
C GLU A 530 -14.32 -22.20 10.59
N ILE A 531 -13.65 -22.02 11.73
CA ILE A 531 -12.86 -23.08 12.42
C ILE A 531 -13.62 -24.42 12.59
N PRO A 532 -14.93 -24.47 12.93
CA PRO A 532 -15.68 -25.72 12.99
C PRO A 532 -15.76 -26.48 11.65
N LYS A 533 -15.78 -25.77 10.51
CA LYS A 533 -15.75 -26.33 9.14
C LYS A 533 -14.37 -26.90 8.84
N THR A 534 -13.30 -26.23 9.25
CA THR A 534 -11.91 -26.71 9.11
C THR A 534 -11.69 -27.99 9.92
N ILE A 535 -12.11 -28.01 11.20
CA ILE A 535 -12.09 -29.21 12.06
C ILE A 535 -12.88 -30.36 11.42
N HIS A 536 -14.11 -30.10 10.98
CA HIS A 536 -14.92 -31.12 10.30
C HIS A 536 -14.25 -31.65 9.03
N ARG A 537 -13.60 -30.77 8.25
CA ARG A 537 -12.89 -31.15 7.03
C ARG A 537 -11.68 -32.04 7.34
N ILE A 538 -10.86 -31.68 8.33
CA ILE A 538 -9.71 -32.48 8.80
C ILE A 538 -10.15 -33.88 9.21
N GLN A 539 -11.18 -33.96 10.07
CA GLN A 539 -11.70 -35.23 10.58
C GLN A 539 -12.28 -36.11 9.46
N THR A 540 -13.09 -35.54 8.56
CA THR A 540 -13.70 -36.30 7.45
C THR A 540 -12.73 -36.68 6.34
N SER A 541 -11.65 -35.90 6.14
CA SER A 541 -10.61 -36.21 5.14
C SER A 541 -9.54 -37.18 5.66
N GLY A 542 -9.52 -37.47 6.96
CA GLY A 542 -8.49 -38.28 7.63
C GLY A 542 -7.10 -37.64 7.60
N SER A 543 -7.02 -36.31 7.42
CA SER A 543 -5.75 -35.62 7.23
C SER A 543 -4.92 -35.58 8.51
N LYS A 544 -3.60 -35.77 8.37
CA LYS A 544 -2.63 -35.82 9.47
C LYS A 544 -1.68 -34.63 9.46
N LYS A 545 -1.30 -34.12 8.30
CA LYS A 545 -0.52 -32.89 8.18
C LYS A 545 -1.28 -31.83 7.39
N VAL A 546 -1.48 -30.65 7.98
CA VAL A 546 -2.38 -29.61 7.46
C VAL A 546 -1.62 -28.32 7.20
N ALA A 547 -1.48 -27.93 5.94
CA ALA A 547 -0.94 -26.64 5.56
C ALA A 547 -1.97 -25.53 5.80
N LEU A 548 -1.54 -24.43 6.40
CA LEU A 548 -2.31 -23.20 6.61
C LEU A 548 -1.67 -22.09 5.78
N GLN A 549 -2.37 -21.62 4.74
CA GLN A 549 -1.93 -20.51 3.89
C GLN A 549 -2.87 -19.32 4.10
N MET A 550 -2.30 -18.16 4.43
CA MET A 550 -3.03 -16.94 4.77
C MET A 550 -2.35 -15.74 4.09
N PRO A 551 -3.10 -14.67 3.73
CA PRO A 551 -2.48 -13.39 3.40
C PRO A 551 -1.85 -12.75 4.65
N GLU A 552 -0.93 -11.81 4.43
CA GLU A 552 -0.14 -11.12 5.45
C GLU A 552 -0.97 -10.66 6.66
N GLY A 553 -2.04 -9.90 6.41
CA GLY A 553 -2.92 -9.35 7.46
C GLY A 553 -3.69 -10.39 8.30
N LEU A 554 -3.59 -11.68 7.98
CA LEU A 554 -4.13 -12.77 8.80
C LEU A 554 -3.06 -13.70 9.39
N LEU A 555 -1.78 -13.57 9.02
CA LEU A 555 -0.70 -14.39 9.58
C LEU A 555 -0.57 -14.23 11.10
N LEU A 556 -0.93 -13.06 11.64
CA LEU A 556 -0.96 -12.78 13.08
C LEU A 556 -1.94 -13.69 13.88
N PHE A 557 -2.89 -14.35 13.20
CA PHE A 557 -3.80 -15.33 13.80
C PHE A 557 -3.36 -16.78 13.55
N ALA A 558 -2.32 -17.03 12.75
CA ALA A 558 -1.98 -18.36 12.25
C ALA A 558 -1.55 -19.32 13.38
N THR A 559 -0.83 -18.84 14.39
CA THR A 559 -0.44 -19.62 15.57
C THR A 559 -1.65 -19.98 16.43
N THR A 560 -2.50 -19.01 16.77
CA THR A 560 -3.76 -19.25 17.51
C THR A 560 -4.67 -20.24 16.78
N ILE A 561 -4.81 -20.10 15.46
CA ILE A 561 -5.58 -21.05 14.63
C ILE A 561 -4.92 -22.44 14.63
N SER A 562 -3.60 -22.52 14.52
CA SER A 562 -2.83 -23.77 14.61
C SER A 562 -3.05 -24.49 15.95
N ASP A 563 -3.00 -23.76 17.06
CA ASP A 563 -3.20 -24.30 18.41
C ASP A 563 -4.64 -24.81 18.61
N ILE A 564 -5.64 -24.06 18.14
CA ILE A 564 -7.04 -24.52 18.16
C ILE A 564 -7.20 -25.78 17.30
N LEU A 565 -6.63 -25.82 16.09
CA LEU A 565 -6.76 -26.98 15.21
C LEU A 565 -6.08 -28.23 15.80
N THR A 566 -4.89 -28.10 16.38
CA THR A 566 -4.18 -29.23 17.02
C THR A 566 -4.85 -29.69 18.32
N GLN A 567 -5.39 -28.77 19.12
CA GLN A 567 -6.16 -29.09 20.35
C GLN A 567 -7.45 -29.86 20.04
N PHE A 568 -8.20 -29.45 19.01
CA PHE A 568 -9.51 -30.05 18.68
C PHE A 568 -9.47 -31.13 17.59
N CYS A 569 -8.31 -31.37 16.96
CA CYS A 569 -8.01 -32.53 16.12
C CYS A 569 -6.75 -33.25 16.62
N PRO A 570 -6.82 -33.99 17.75
CA PRO A 570 -5.62 -34.59 18.36
C PRO A 570 -4.89 -35.55 17.41
N GLY A 571 -3.56 -35.41 17.34
CA GLY A 571 -2.71 -36.19 16.45
C GLY A 571 -2.75 -35.75 14.98
N ILE A 572 -2.90 -34.44 14.75
CA ILE A 572 -2.46 -33.76 13.52
C ILE A 572 -1.22 -32.90 13.78
N GLU A 573 -0.49 -32.61 12.71
CA GLU A 573 0.55 -31.59 12.61
C GLU A 573 0.02 -30.44 11.74
N THR A 574 0.19 -29.20 12.18
CA THR A 574 -0.10 -27.99 11.39
C THR A 574 1.20 -27.40 10.85
N LEU A 575 1.16 -26.90 9.61
CA LEU A 575 2.28 -26.23 8.96
C LEU A 575 1.81 -24.87 8.46
N ILE A 576 2.30 -23.79 9.05
CA ILE A 576 2.01 -22.43 8.60
C ILE A 576 2.91 -22.13 7.40
N MET A 577 2.33 -21.71 6.28
CA MET A 577 3.05 -21.32 5.08
C MET A 577 3.39 -19.83 5.18
N GLY A 578 4.69 -19.52 5.33
CA GLY A 578 5.19 -18.14 5.46
C GLY A 578 5.48 -17.43 4.14
N ASP A 579 5.23 -18.07 2.98
CA ASP A 579 5.39 -17.45 1.67
C ASP A 579 4.23 -16.47 1.38
N VAL A 580 4.56 -15.33 0.77
CA VAL A 580 3.61 -14.24 0.53
C VAL A 580 2.41 -14.68 -0.31
N THR A 581 1.20 -14.47 0.21
CA THR A 581 -0.05 -14.90 -0.44
C THR A 581 -0.93 -13.69 -0.78
N TYR A 582 -0.76 -13.13 -1.99
CA TYR A 582 -1.50 -11.94 -2.46
C TYR A 582 -2.97 -12.21 -2.87
N GLY A 583 -3.38 -13.47 -3.00
CA GLY A 583 -4.69 -13.82 -3.52
C GLY A 583 -4.85 -15.31 -3.84
N ALA A 584 -6.05 -15.73 -4.24
CA ALA A 584 -6.35 -17.11 -4.62
C ALA A 584 -5.51 -17.64 -5.81
N CYS A 585 -5.00 -16.74 -6.67
CA CYS A 585 -4.05 -17.08 -7.73
C CYS A 585 -2.69 -17.55 -7.18
N CYS A 586 -2.36 -17.22 -5.93
CA CYS A 586 -1.13 -17.61 -5.23
C CYS A 586 -1.32 -18.90 -4.41
N ILE A 587 -2.40 -19.67 -4.61
CA ILE A 587 -2.58 -20.95 -3.91
C ILE A 587 -1.39 -21.88 -4.17
N ASP A 588 -0.71 -22.29 -3.11
CA ASP A 588 0.50 -23.11 -3.21
C ASP A 588 0.25 -24.57 -2.83
N ASP A 589 -0.55 -25.23 -3.68
CA ASP A 589 -0.84 -26.65 -3.59
C ASP A 589 0.36 -27.54 -3.94
N TYR A 590 1.39 -26.98 -4.59
CA TYR A 590 2.61 -27.69 -4.96
C TYR A 590 3.57 -27.83 -3.78
N THR A 591 3.89 -26.73 -3.09
CA THR A 591 4.79 -26.72 -1.92
C THR A 591 4.14 -27.42 -0.73
N ALA A 592 2.85 -27.18 -0.46
CA ALA A 592 2.13 -27.89 0.60
C ALA A 592 2.22 -29.42 0.44
N ARG A 593 2.05 -29.92 -0.80
CA ARG A 593 2.22 -31.35 -1.12
C ARG A 593 3.67 -31.80 -1.01
N ALA A 594 4.64 -30.99 -1.43
CA ALA A 594 6.07 -31.31 -1.32
C ALA A 594 6.56 -31.41 0.13
N LEU A 595 5.96 -30.63 1.04
CA LEU A 595 6.20 -30.67 2.49
C LEU A 595 5.45 -31.82 3.21
N GLY A 596 4.76 -32.69 2.45
CA GLY A 596 4.08 -33.87 2.97
C GLY A 596 2.71 -33.60 3.60
N CYS A 597 2.08 -32.45 3.30
CA CYS A 597 0.74 -32.15 3.83
C CYS A 597 -0.35 -32.95 3.08
N ASP A 598 -1.42 -33.31 3.79
CA ASP A 598 -2.60 -34.01 3.27
C ASP A 598 -3.74 -33.06 2.84
N LEU A 599 -3.76 -31.87 3.44
CA LEU A 599 -4.79 -30.84 3.29
C LEU A 599 -4.12 -29.47 3.30
N LEU A 600 -4.53 -28.59 2.38
CA LEU A 600 -4.25 -27.17 2.38
C LEU A 600 -5.52 -26.41 2.76
N VAL A 601 -5.44 -25.55 3.78
CA VAL A 601 -6.49 -24.59 4.15
C VAL A 601 -6.01 -23.22 3.70
N HIS A 602 -6.70 -22.63 2.72
CA HIS A 602 -6.38 -21.34 2.14
C HIS A 602 -7.41 -20.31 2.61
N TYR A 603 -6.96 -19.29 3.33
CA TYR A 603 -7.81 -18.29 3.97
C TYR A 603 -7.96 -17.01 3.13
N ALA A 604 -9.04 -16.28 3.39
CA ALA A 604 -9.38 -14.92 2.89
C ALA A 604 -9.58 -14.72 1.39
N HIS A 605 -9.57 -15.79 0.57
CA HIS A 605 -9.81 -15.66 -0.87
C HIS A 605 -10.85 -16.66 -1.38
N SER A 606 -11.58 -16.27 -2.43
CA SER A 606 -12.52 -17.13 -3.15
C SER A 606 -11.80 -18.24 -3.92
N CYS A 607 -12.55 -19.26 -4.35
CA CYS A 607 -12.01 -20.39 -5.10
C CYS A 607 -11.78 -20.07 -6.60
N LEU A 608 -11.00 -19.03 -6.90
CA LEU A 608 -10.57 -18.67 -8.26
C LEU A 608 -9.90 -19.84 -8.98
N ILE A 609 -9.12 -20.65 -8.25
CA ILE A 609 -8.60 -21.92 -8.72
C ILE A 609 -9.54 -23.04 -8.23
N PRO A 610 -10.17 -23.80 -9.15
CA PRO A 610 -11.04 -24.90 -8.76
C PRO A 610 -10.30 -26.00 -7.97
N VAL A 611 -10.96 -26.55 -6.93
CA VAL A 611 -10.38 -27.54 -6.00
C VAL A 611 -10.08 -28.91 -6.62
N ASP A 612 -10.55 -29.16 -7.84
CA ASP A 612 -10.23 -30.33 -8.67
C ASP A 612 -8.97 -30.12 -9.53
N VAL A 613 -8.51 -28.87 -9.69
CA VAL A 613 -7.24 -28.53 -10.36
C VAL A 613 -6.04 -28.65 -9.40
N THR A 614 -6.27 -28.45 -8.09
CA THR A 614 -5.25 -28.57 -7.04
C THR A 614 -4.75 -30.00 -6.86
N LYS A 615 -3.47 -30.18 -6.51
CA LYS A 615 -2.76 -31.47 -6.39
C LYS A 615 -2.75 -32.04 -4.96
N ILE A 616 -3.36 -31.33 -4.03
CA ILE A 616 -3.63 -31.69 -2.64
C ILE A 616 -5.12 -31.50 -2.36
N LYS A 617 -5.68 -32.09 -1.30
CA LYS A 617 -7.02 -31.72 -0.83
C LYS A 617 -6.97 -30.24 -0.43
N THR A 618 -7.88 -29.42 -0.93
CA THR A 618 -7.94 -27.99 -0.59
C THR A 618 -9.25 -27.67 0.14
N LEU A 619 -9.19 -26.73 1.09
CA LEU A 619 -10.33 -26.05 1.71
C LEU A 619 -10.13 -24.55 1.59
N TYR A 620 -11.06 -23.86 0.94
CA TYR A 620 -11.14 -22.40 0.99
C TYR A 620 -11.99 -21.95 2.18
N VAL A 621 -11.48 -20.97 2.92
CA VAL A 621 -12.17 -20.26 4.00
C VAL A 621 -12.16 -18.78 3.64
N PHE A 622 -13.31 -18.19 3.37
CA PHE A 622 -13.38 -16.84 2.79
C PHE A 622 -13.11 -15.71 3.80
N VAL A 623 -13.22 -16.00 5.10
CA VAL A 623 -13.07 -15.03 6.20
C VAL A 623 -13.98 -13.82 5.99
N ASP A 624 -15.28 -14.06 6.16
CA ASP A 624 -16.31 -13.00 6.13
C ASP A 624 -16.11 -12.03 7.30
N ILE A 625 -16.20 -10.73 7.04
CA ILE A 625 -15.97 -9.65 7.99
C ILE A 625 -17.27 -8.89 8.23
N SER A 626 -17.73 -8.93 9.47
CA SER A 626 -18.91 -8.21 9.94
C SER A 626 -18.60 -6.73 10.17
N ILE A 627 -19.49 -5.85 9.71
CA ILE A 627 -19.33 -4.39 9.76
C ILE A 627 -20.61 -3.71 10.27
N ASP A 628 -20.49 -2.44 10.65
CA ASP A 628 -21.64 -1.59 11.02
C ASP A 628 -22.47 -1.21 9.78
N THR A 629 -23.49 -2.02 9.47
CA THR A 629 -24.39 -1.79 8.35
C THR A 629 -25.34 -0.62 8.57
N ALA A 630 -25.65 -0.26 9.81
CA ALA A 630 -26.49 0.91 10.13
C ALA A 630 -25.75 2.20 9.79
N HIS A 631 -24.46 2.29 10.14
CA HIS A 631 -23.60 3.42 9.76
C HIS A 631 -23.42 3.51 8.24
N LEU A 632 -23.25 2.39 7.54
CA LEU A 632 -23.19 2.35 6.07
C LEU A 632 -24.48 2.93 5.46
N MET A 633 -25.66 2.46 5.87
CA MET A 633 -26.94 2.96 5.39
C MET A 633 -27.09 4.47 5.62
N ALA A 634 -26.88 4.95 6.84
CA ALA A 634 -26.96 6.37 7.18
C ALA A 634 -25.98 7.24 6.39
N SER A 635 -24.77 6.72 6.11
CA SER A 635 -23.77 7.41 5.28
C SER A 635 -24.24 7.58 3.84
N LEU A 636 -24.91 6.58 3.27
CA LEU A 636 -25.36 6.62 1.87
C LEU A 636 -26.61 7.50 1.71
N GLU A 637 -27.59 7.37 2.60
CA GLU A 637 -28.80 8.21 2.63
C GLU A 637 -28.49 9.69 2.83
N ARG A 638 -27.44 10.02 3.60
CA ARG A 638 -27.02 11.42 3.82
C ARG A 638 -26.30 12.03 2.62
N ASN A 639 -25.60 11.25 1.81
CA ASN A 639 -24.72 11.75 0.75
C ASN A 639 -25.28 11.60 -0.67
N PHE A 640 -26.29 10.74 -0.87
CA PHE A 640 -26.87 10.48 -2.19
C PHE A 640 -28.39 10.66 -2.21
N ALA A 641 -28.88 11.35 -3.23
CA ALA A 641 -30.31 11.46 -3.47
C ALA A 641 -30.92 10.10 -3.84
N SER A 642 -32.15 9.85 -3.40
CA SER A 642 -32.91 8.65 -3.78
C SER A 642 -33.20 8.63 -5.29
N GLY A 643 -33.45 7.44 -5.83
CA GLY A 643 -33.62 7.18 -7.25
C GLY A 643 -32.33 6.87 -8.03
N LYS A 644 -31.15 7.07 -7.40
CA LYS A 644 -29.83 6.76 -7.99
C LYS A 644 -29.60 5.26 -8.14
N THR A 645 -28.94 4.86 -9.23
CA THR A 645 -28.49 3.49 -9.49
C THR A 645 -27.05 3.29 -9.03
N MET A 646 -26.83 2.37 -8.10
CA MET A 646 -25.55 2.12 -7.45
C MET A 646 -25.04 0.73 -7.81
N ALA A 647 -23.83 0.64 -8.37
CA ALA A 647 -23.12 -0.63 -8.55
C ALA A 647 -22.35 -0.94 -7.26
N LEU A 648 -22.86 -1.87 -6.44
CA LEU A 648 -22.27 -2.27 -5.17
C LEU A 648 -21.28 -3.43 -5.38
N VAL A 649 -20.03 -3.19 -5.03
CA VAL A 649 -18.91 -4.13 -5.19
C VAL A 649 -18.00 -4.13 -3.96
N GLY A 650 -17.13 -5.12 -3.84
CA GLY A 650 -16.13 -5.23 -2.78
C GLY A 650 -15.29 -6.49 -2.94
N THR A 651 -14.50 -6.82 -1.93
CA THR A 651 -13.77 -8.08 -1.87
C THR A 651 -14.63 -9.21 -1.28
N ILE A 652 -14.16 -10.46 -1.35
CA ILE A 652 -14.93 -11.62 -0.88
C ILE A 652 -15.30 -11.53 0.62
N GLN A 653 -14.47 -10.87 1.44
CA GLN A 653 -14.64 -10.68 2.87
C GLN A 653 -15.90 -9.86 3.23
N PHE A 654 -16.35 -8.97 2.34
CA PHE A 654 -17.54 -8.13 2.57
C PHE A 654 -18.77 -8.60 1.79
N ASN A 655 -18.67 -9.72 1.08
CA ASN A 655 -19.68 -10.19 0.15
C ASN A 655 -21.01 -10.52 0.86
N ALA A 656 -21.01 -11.11 2.05
CA ALA A 656 -22.26 -11.33 2.80
C ALA A 656 -22.96 -10.00 3.13
N THR A 657 -22.19 -8.96 3.47
CA THR A 657 -22.73 -7.62 3.71
C THR A 657 -23.31 -7.01 2.43
N ILE A 658 -22.62 -7.11 1.29
CA ILE A 658 -23.08 -6.61 -0.02
C ILE A 658 -24.48 -7.15 -0.37
N HIS A 659 -24.71 -8.45 -0.19
CA HIS A 659 -26.05 -9.04 -0.43
C HIS A 659 -27.03 -8.71 0.69
N GLY A 660 -26.56 -8.55 1.93
CA GLY A 660 -27.38 -8.25 3.10
C GLY A 660 -27.99 -6.85 3.11
N VAL A 661 -27.26 -5.82 2.68
CA VAL A 661 -27.74 -4.42 2.68
C VAL A 661 -28.64 -4.08 1.48
N ARG A 662 -28.68 -4.94 0.46
CA ARG A 662 -29.41 -4.70 -0.79
C ARG A 662 -30.87 -4.28 -0.56
N SER A 663 -31.62 -5.07 0.21
CA SER A 663 -33.05 -4.81 0.44
C SER A 663 -33.29 -3.50 1.21
N SER A 664 -32.36 -3.12 2.09
CA SER A 664 -32.42 -1.85 2.85
C SER A 664 -32.14 -0.65 1.93
N LEU A 665 -31.16 -0.76 1.03
CA LEU A 665 -30.88 0.26 0.01
C LEU A 665 -32.02 0.42 -1.00
N GLU A 666 -32.64 -0.69 -1.42
CA GLU A 666 -33.83 -0.66 -2.27
C GLU A 666 -35.03 -0.01 -1.54
N ALA A 667 -35.17 -0.23 -0.22
CA ALA A 667 -36.19 0.43 0.61
C ALA A 667 -35.91 1.93 0.85
N ALA A 668 -34.63 2.34 0.95
CA ALA A 668 -34.21 3.74 0.98
C ALA A 668 -34.37 4.46 -0.38
N GLY A 669 -34.80 3.75 -1.43
CA GLY A 669 -35.11 4.29 -2.74
C GLY A 669 -33.96 4.28 -3.74
N PHE A 670 -32.86 3.59 -3.45
CA PHE A 670 -31.76 3.36 -4.41
C PHE A 670 -32.08 2.17 -5.32
N ARG A 671 -31.50 2.14 -6.53
CA ARG A 671 -31.51 0.95 -7.39
C ARG A 671 -30.17 0.24 -7.27
N VAL A 672 -30.16 -0.97 -6.70
CA VAL A 672 -28.89 -1.68 -6.42
C VAL A 672 -28.58 -2.69 -7.53
N LEU A 673 -27.48 -2.44 -8.24
CA LEU A 673 -26.82 -3.41 -9.10
C LEU A 673 -25.70 -4.09 -8.33
N VAL A 674 -25.69 -5.42 -8.29
CA VAL A 674 -24.59 -6.21 -7.75
C VAL A 674 -23.96 -6.99 -8.91
N PRO A 675 -22.97 -6.41 -9.62
CA PRO A 675 -22.46 -6.93 -10.88
C PRO A 675 -21.65 -8.23 -10.67
N GLN A 676 -21.37 -8.97 -11.74
CA GLN A 676 -20.60 -10.21 -11.67
C GLN A 676 -19.67 -10.35 -12.88
N ILE A 677 -18.46 -10.82 -12.63
CA ILE A 677 -17.53 -11.30 -13.65
C ILE A 677 -17.10 -12.72 -13.28
N ALA A 678 -17.44 -13.71 -14.11
CA ALA A 678 -17.12 -15.11 -13.82
C ALA A 678 -15.59 -15.33 -13.82
N PRO A 679 -15.03 -16.18 -12.93
CA PRO A 679 -15.73 -17.07 -11.99
C PRO A 679 -16.07 -16.45 -10.62
N LEU A 680 -15.87 -15.14 -10.43
CA LEU A 680 -16.10 -14.48 -9.14
C LEU A 680 -17.58 -14.47 -8.74
N SER A 681 -17.81 -14.28 -7.44
CA SER A 681 -19.15 -14.11 -6.87
C SER A 681 -19.79 -12.80 -7.34
N LYS A 682 -21.12 -12.70 -7.25
CA LYS A 682 -21.81 -11.41 -7.46
C LYS A 682 -21.33 -10.39 -6.42
N GLY A 683 -20.90 -9.21 -6.87
CA GLY A 683 -20.38 -8.13 -6.03
C GLY A 683 -18.87 -8.26 -5.74
N GLU A 684 -18.25 -9.39 -6.06
CA GLU A 684 -16.83 -9.62 -5.81
C GLU A 684 -15.97 -9.09 -6.96
N ILE A 685 -14.92 -8.33 -6.62
CA ILE A 685 -13.89 -7.87 -7.56
C ILE A 685 -12.49 -8.22 -7.05
N LEU A 686 -11.56 -8.48 -7.98
CA LEU A 686 -10.14 -8.69 -7.73
C LEU A 686 -9.32 -7.55 -8.37
N GLY A 687 -8.12 -7.27 -7.85
CA GLY A 687 -7.24 -6.25 -8.43
C GLY A 687 -6.92 -6.45 -9.91
N CYS A 688 -6.97 -7.69 -10.41
CA CYS A 688 -6.77 -8.06 -11.81
C CYS A 688 -8.06 -8.38 -12.61
N THR A 689 -9.22 -8.44 -11.96
CA THR A 689 -10.49 -8.91 -12.56
C THR A 689 -11.67 -8.14 -12.00
N SER A 690 -12.28 -7.26 -12.80
CA SER A 690 -13.46 -6.47 -12.43
C SER A 690 -14.48 -6.44 -13.57
N PRO A 691 -15.78 -6.33 -13.28
CA PRO A 691 -16.81 -6.22 -14.31
C PRO A 691 -16.70 -4.87 -15.02
N ARG A 692 -16.91 -4.89 -16.35
CA ARG A 692 -17.27 -3.69 -17.11
C ARG A 692 -18.78 -3.51 -17.02
N LEU A 693 -19.19 -2.42 -16.40
CA LEU A 693 -20.59 -1.99 -16.30
C LEU A 693 -21.02 -1.45 -17.66
N ARG A 694 -22.29 -1.67 -18.02
CA ARG A 694 -22.79 -1.34 -19.35
C ARG A 694 -23.57 -0.02 -19.29
N ASP A 695 -23.44 0.81 -20.33
CA ASP A 695 -24.11 2.12 -20.37
C ASP A 695 -25.65 1.99 -20.31
N ASP A 696 -26.22 0.87 -20.78
CA ASP A 696 -27.66 0.56 -20.69
C ASP A 696 -28.13 0.20 -19.27
N GLU A 697 -27.23 -0.10 -18.34
CA GLU A 697 -27.56 -0.37 -16.94
C GLU A 697 -27.83 0.92 -16.14
N GLY A 698 -27.50 2.09 -16.70
CA GLY A 698 -27.83 3.40 -16.13
C GLY A 698 -27.23 3.62 -14.73
N VAL A 699 -26.03 3.09 -14.49
CA VAL A 699 -25.32 3.20 -13.20
C VAL A 699 -24.84 4.63 -13.00
N ASP A 700 -25.35 5.29 -11.95
CA ASP A 700 -24.93 6.64 -11.58
C ASP A 700 -23.59 6.68 -10.83
N LEU A 701 -23.29 5.63 -10.06
CA LEU A 701 -22.07 5.53 -9.26
C LEU A 701 -21.68 4.08 -8.92
N ILE A 702 -20.37 3.87 -8.72
CA ILE A 702 -19.81 2.65 -8.13
C ILE A 702 -19.62 2.89 -6.64
N LEU A 703 -20.12 1.98 -5.81
CA LEU A 703 -19.83 1.93 -4.38
C LEU A 703 -19.01 0.68 -4.08
N TYR A 704 -17.73 0.89 -3.74
CA TYR A 704 -16.84 -0.14 -3.25
C TYR A 704 -16.88 -0.21 -1.72
N LEU A 705 -17.16 -1.41 -1.20
CA LEU A 705 -17.15 -1.74 0.21
C LEU A 705 -15.84 -2.45 0.56
N GLY A 706 -15.01 -1.77 1.35
CA GLY A 706 -13.73 -2.29 1.82
C GLY A 706 -12.68 -1.20 2.00
N ASP A 707 -11.56 -1.58 2.62
CA ASP A 707 -10.38 -0.77 2.73
C ASP A 707 -9.49 -0.83 1.46
N GLY A 708 -8.47 0.01 1.44
CA GLY A 708 -7.50 0.11 0.35
C GLY A 708 -8.08 0.63 -0.97
N ARG A 709 -7.20 0.83 -1.95
CA ARG A 709 -7.57 1.28 -3.31
C ARG A 709 -7.34 0.24 -4.39
N PHE A 710 -6.46 -0.74 -4.18
CA PHE A 710 -6.04 -1.71 -5.20
C PHE A 710 -7.20 -2.43 -5.91
N HIS A 711 -8.20 -2.92 -5.17
CA HIS A 711 -9.38 -3.57 -5.73
C HIS A 711 -10.30 -2.57 -6.45
N LEU A 712 -10.55 -1.43 -5.82
CA LEU A 712 -11.36 -0.35 -6.39
C LEU A 712 -10.78 0.20 -7.70
N GLU A 713 -9.46 0.40 -7.77
CA GLU A 713 -8.76 0.85 -8.97
C GLU A 713 -8.99 -0.10 -10.16
N SER A 714 -9.12 -1.41 -9.90
CA SER A 714 -9.46 -2.37 -10.95
C SER A 714 -10.80 -2.04 -11.61
N ILE A 715 -11.85 -1.77 -10.83
CA ILE A 715 -13.15 -1.40 -11.39
C ILE A 715 -13.16 0.03 -11.97
N MET A 716 -12.38 0.98 -11.40
CA MET A 716 -12.19 2.32 -11.99
C MET A 716 -11.48 2.27 -13.36
N ILE A 717 -10.47 1.42 -13.53
CA ILE A 717 -9.77 1.22 -14.82
C ILE A 717 -10.75 0.71 -15.89
N HIS A 718 -11.63 -0.23 -15.54
CA HIS A 718 -12.63 -0.78 -16.47
C HIS A 718 -13.81 0.17 -16.76
N ASN A 719 -14.06 1.15 -15.89
CA ASN A 719 -15.25 2.01 -15.92
C ASN A 719 -14.87 3.49 -15.69
N PRO A 720 -14.04 4.11 -16.55
CA PRO A 720 -13.44 5.44 -16.31
C PRO A 720 -14.44 6.58 -16.15
N THR A 721 -15.63 6.45 -16.72
CA THR A 721 -16.66 7.50 -16.77
C THR A 721 -17.60 7.50 -15.56
N ILE A 722 -17.63 6.44 -14.76
CA ILE A 722 -18.60 6.28 -13.67
C ILE A 722 -17.97 6.75 -12.35
N PRO A 723 -18.58 7.72 -11.63
CA PRO A 723 -18.10 8.17 -10.33
C PRO A 723 -17.96 7.01 -9.33
N ALA A 724 -16.75 6.85 -8.78
CA ALA A 724 -16.47 5.81 -7.80
C ALA A 724 -16.39 6.38 -6.38
N TYR A 725 -16.92 5.61 -5.42
CA TYR A 725 -16.91 5.90 -4.00
C TYR A 725 -16.45 4.68 -3.21
N ARG A 726 -15.64 4.92 -2.18
CA ARG A 726 -15.20 3.91 -1.21
C ARG A 726 -15.85 4.17 0.13
N TYR A 727 -16.54 3.17 0.66
CA TYR A 727 -16.87 3.10 2.07
C TYR A 727 -15.85 2.20 2.76
N ASP A 728 -15.02 2.80 3.59
CA ASP A 728 -14.08 2.09 4.46
C ASP A 728 -14.82 1.69 5.75
N PRO A 729 -15.03 0.37 6.01
CA PRO A 729 -15.81 -0.07 7.16
C PRO A 729 -15.07 0.06 8.50
N TYR A 730 -13.74 0.20 8.48
CA TYR A 730 -12.92 0.33 9.69
C TYR A 730 -12.86 1.79 10.12
N SER A 731 -12.50 2.70 9.20
CA SER A 731 -12.46 4.13 9.48
C SER A 731 -13.85 4.80 9.43
N ARG A 732 -14.88 4.08 8.99
CA ARG A 732 -16.25 4.57 8.77
C ARG A 732 -16.35 5.77 7.82
N LYS A 733 -15.38 5.96 6.92
CA LYS A 733 -15.34 7.11 5.99
C LYS A 733 -15.89 6.70 4.62
N LEU A 734 -16.86 7.47 4.11
CA LEU A 734 -17.29 7.44 2.72
C LEU A 734 -16.48 8.49 1.95
N THR A 735 -15.71 8.07 0.95
CA THR A 735 -14.84 8.94 0.15
C THR A 735 -15.16 8.82 -1.33
N ARG A 736 -15.00 9.91 -2.08
CA ARG A 736 -15.05 9.89 -3.55
C ARG A 736 -13.63 9.63 -4.06
N GLU A 737 -13.50 8.65 -4.96
CA GLU A 737 -12.23 8.15 -5.43
C GLU A 737 -12.09 8.41 -6.94
N THR A 738 -10.87 8.71 -7.38
CA THR A 738 -10.53 8.98 -8.78
C THR A 738 -9.27 8.23 -9.18
N TYR A 739 -9.09 8.04 -10.49
CA TYR A 739 -7.93 7.36 -11.06
C TYR A 739 -7.34 8.21 -12.19
N GLY A 740 -6.01 8.28 -12.29
CA GLY A 740 -5.31 9.02 -13.33
C GLY A 740 -5.23 8.23 -14.63
N HIS A 741 -6.36 8.06 -15.34
CA HIS A 741 -6.39 7.27 -16.58
C HIS A 741 -5.43 7.82 -17.65
N ASP A 742 -5.36 9.14 -17.84
CA ASP A 742 -4.48 9.78 -18.81
C ASP A 742 -2.99 9.58 -18.47
N GLU A 743 -2.64 9.68 -17.18
CA GLU A 743 -1.29 9.42 -16.68
C GLU A 743 -0.90 7.95 -16.88
N MET A 744 -1.77 7.02 -16.48
CA MET A 744 -1.58 5.59 -16.67
C MET A 744 -1.39 5.27 -18.16
N GLN A 745 -2.28 5.73 -19.04
CA GLN A 745 -2.18 5.53 -20.49
C GLN A 745 -0.86 6.11 -21.05
N SER A 746 -0.46 7.31 -20.63
CA SER A 746 0.79 7.94 -21.05
C SER A 746 2.03 7.14 -20.64
N VAL A 747 2.07 6.65 -19.40
CA VAL A 747 3.15 5.77 -18.89
C VAL A 747 3.19 4.46 -19.66
N ARG A 748 2.04 3.81 -19.90
CA ARG A 748 1.96 2.54 -20.66
C ARG A 748 2.36 2.72 -22.12
N ALA A 749 1.90 3.78 -22.79
CA ALA A 749 2.28 4.13 -24.15
C ALA A 749 3.80 4.37 -24.26
N THR A 750 4.39 5.08 -23.30
CA THR A 750 5.84 5.31 -23.24
C THR A 750 6.62 4.02 -23.07
N ALA A 751 6.14 3.08 -22.24
CA ALA A 751 6.75 1.76 -22.08
C ALA A 751 6.72 0.94 -23.38
N ILE A 752 5.58 0.92 -24.09
CA ILE A 752 5.42 0.28 -25.41
C ILE A 752 6.37 0.89 -26.46
N GLN A 753 6.43 2.23 -26.54
CA GLN A 753 7.30 2.94 -27.48
C GLN A 753 8.79 2.68 -27.21
N THR A 754 9.17 2.56 -25.94
CA THR A 754 10.54 2.20 -25.54
C THR A 754 10.85 0.75 -25.93
N ALA A 755 9.96 -0.19 -25.63
CA ALA A 755 10.12 -1.61 -25.95
C ALA A 755 10.26 -1.89 -27.46
N ARG A 756 9.62 -1.10 -28.33
CA ARG A 756 9.78 -1.20 -29.80
C ARG A 756 11.23 -1.06 -30.27
N ARG A 757 12.08 -0.38 -29.49
CA ARG A 757 13.49 -0.15 -29.79
C ARG A 757 14.41 -1.19 -29.14
N ALA A 758 13.88 -2.04 -28.25
CA ALA A 758 14.64 -3.01 -27.47
C ALA A 758 15.16 -4.16 -28.34
N ARG A 759 16.49 -4.34 -28.32
CA ARG A 759 17.25 -5.34 -29.08
C ARG A 759 17.32 -6.69 -28.40
N ARG A 760 17.16 -6.74 -27.08
CA ARG A 760 17.10 -7.99 -26.29
C ARG A 760 15.95 -7.93 -25.30
N TRP A 761 15.15 -8.99 -25.29
CA TRP A 761 13.94 -9.07 -24.47
C TRP A 761 14.11 -10.10 -23.35
N GLY A 762 13.32 -9.97 -22.30
CA GLY A 762 13.24 -10.93 -21.20
C GLY A 762 11.79 -11.33 -20.97
N LEU A 763 11.51 -12.62 -20.99
CA LEU A 763 10.19 -13.19 -20.75
C LEU A 763 10.16 -13.80 -19.37
N ILE A 764 9.29 -13.29 -18.51
CA ILE A 764 9.13 -13.75 -17.13
C ILE A 764 7.87 -14.59 -17.08
N LEU A 765 8.00 -15.86 -16.72
CA LEU A 765 6.89 -16.71 -16.31
C LEU A 765 6.76 -16.63 -14.80
N GLY A 766 5.61 -16.16 -14.32
CA GLY A 766 5.29 -16.22 -12.89
C GLY A 766 5.22 -17.68 -12.42
N SER A 767 5.75 -17.96 -11.23
CA SER A 767 5.70 -19.29 -10.61
C SER A 767 5.10 -19.31 -9.20
N LEU A 768 4.58 -18.18 -8.73
CA LEU A 768 3.89 -18.09 -7.44
C LEU A 768 2.48 -18.69 -7.57
N GLY A 769 2.25 -19.79 -6.85
CA GLY A 769 1.01 -20.56 -6.91
C GLY A 769 0.66 -20.99 -8.33
N ARG A 770 -0.43 -20.44 -8.87
CA ARG A 770 -0.97 -20.72 -10.22
C ARG A 770 -0.94 -19.51 -11.16
N GLN A 771 -0.09 -18.52 -10.86
CA GLN A 771 0.17 -17.43 -11.81
C GLN A 771 0.96 -17.92 -13.02
N GLY A 772 0.85 -17.18 -14.13
CA GLY A 772 1.61 -17.41 -15.35
C GLY A 772 1.02 -18.44 -16.31
N ASN A 773 1.29 -18.25 -17.60
CA ASN A 773 0.75 -19.06 -18.68
C ASN A 773 1.84 -19.41 -19.71
N PRO A 774 2.33 -20.67 -19.73
CA PRO A 774 3.35 -21.11 -20.68
C PRO A 774 2.96 -20.94 -22.16
N HIS A 775 1.68 -20.96 -22.50
CA HIS A 775 1.21 -20.81 -23.88
C HIS A 775 1.28 -19.35 -24.33
N THR A 776 0.92 -18.41 -23.43
CA THR A 776 1.13 -16.97 -23.65
C THR A 776 2.62 -16.63 -23.78
N MET A 777 3.48 -17.27 -22.97
CA MET A 777 4.93 -17.13 -23.10
C MET A 777 5.42 -17.65 -24.47
N ALA A 778 5.06 -18.88 -24.85
CA ALA A 778 5.43 -19.49 -26.13
C ALA A 778 4.92 -18.70 -27.35
N LEU A 779 3.75 -18.04 -27.24
CA LEU A 779 3.25 -17.11 -28.26
C LEU A 779 4.23 -15.94 -28.46
N ILE A 780 4.70 -15.30 -27.38
CA ILE A 780 5.64 -14.18 -27.45
C ILE A 780 7.02 -14.65 -27.92
N GLU A 781 7.52 -15.79 -27.43
CA GLU A 781 8.76 -16.43 -27.93
C GLU A 781 8.72 -16.63 -29.44
N ARG A 782 7.58 -17.11 -29.97
CA ARG A 782 7.39 -17.27 -31.41
C ARG A 782 7.49 -15.93 -32.13
N ARG A 783 6.88 -14.85 -31.61
CA ARG A 783 6.95 -13.51 -32.22
C ARG A 783 8.34 -12.89 -32.17
N LEU A 784 9.09 -13.09 -31.09
CA LEU A 784 10.48 -12.66 -30.99
C LEU A 784 11.37 -13.42 -31.97
N ARG A 785 11.16 -14.74 -32.10
CA ARG A 785 11.81 -15.60 -33.10
C ARG A 785 11.49 -15.20 -34.53
N ASP A 786 10.22 -14.98 -34.86
CA ASP A 786 9.75 -14.53 -36.18
C ASP A 786 10.43 -13.20 -36.59
N ARG A 787 10.79 -12.35 -35.63
CA ARG A 787 11.48 -11.06 -35.82
C ARG A 787 13.01 -11.12 -35.65
N GLY A 788 13.60 -12.27 -35.33
CA GLY A 788 15.03 -12.41 -35.07
C GLY A 788 15.54 -11.67 -33.81
N ILE A 789 14.65 -11.30 -32.89
CA ILE A 789 15.00 -10.58 -31.65
C ILE A 789 15.45 -11.63 -30.61
N PRO A 790 16.67 -11.55 -30.04
CA PRO A 790 17.10 -12.46 -28.97
C PRO A 790 16.34 -12.21 -27.66
N TRP A 791 16.11 -13.27 -26.88
CA TRP A 791 15.47 -13.16 -25.57
C TRP A 791 16.08 -14.10 -24.51
N VAL A 792 15.71 -13.87 -23.25
CA VAL A 792 15.97 -14.76 -22.12
C VAL A 792 14.66 -15.13 -21.43
N ASN A 793 14.56 -16.38 -20.96
CA ASN A 793 13.42 -16.85 -20.19
C ASN A 793 13.79 -16.89 -18.70
N LEU A 794 12.91 -16.33 -17.85
CA LEU A 794 13.01 -16.40 -16.40
C LEU A 794 11.76 -17.05 -15.81
N LEU A 795 11.97 -17.89 -14.80
CA LEU A 795 10.91 -18.38 -13.92
C LEU A 795 11.10 -17.69 -12.57
N LEU A 796 10.10 -16.92 -12.13
CA LEU A 796 10.17 -16.16 -10.87
C LEU A 796 8.87 -16.33 -10.08
N SER A 797 8.98 -16.65 -8.79
CA SER A 797 7.84 -16.55 -7.87
C SER A 797 7.39 -15.09 -7.78
N GLU A 798 8.32 -14.23 -7.40
CA GLU A 798 8.09 -12.79 -7.20
C GLU A 798 9.01 -11.96 -8.09
N ILE A 799 8.40 -10.99 -8.76
CA ILE A 799 9.04 -10.08 -9.72
C ILE A 799 9.38 -8.78 -9.00
N PHE A 800 10.67 -8.55 -8.75
CA PHE A 800 11.17 -7.34 -8.09
C PHE A 800 12.14 -6.57 -8.99
N PRO A 801 12.16 -5.22 -8.95
CA PRO A 801 13.07 -4.41 -9.74
C PRO A 801 14.54 -4.81 -9.61
N GLY A 802 15.01 -5.06 -8.38
CA GLY A 802 16.38 -5.48 -8.11
C GLY A 802 16.77 -6.80 -8.79
N LYS A 803 15.88 -7.82 -8.78
CA LYS A 803 16.14 -9.11 -9.45
C LYS A 803 16.30 -8.94 -10.97
N LEU A 804 15.50 -8.06 -11.59
CA LEU A 804 15.56 -7.82 -13.04
C LEU A 804 16.73 -6.91 -13.44
N ALA A 805 17.13 -5.96 -12.58
CA ALA A 805 18.26 -5.07 -12.80
C ALA A 805 19.62 -5.80 -12.92
N LEU A 806 19.75 -7.00 -12.35
CA LEU A 806 20.94 -7.86 -12.49
C LEU A 806 21.21 -8.32 -13.94
N MET A 807 20.23 -8.22 -14.85
CA MET A 807 20.35 -8.57 -16.27
C MET A 807 20.27 -7.30 -17.12
N ALA A 808 21.26 -6.42 -16.95
CA ALA A 808 21.30 -5.08 -17.56
C ALA A 808 21.31 -5.08 -19.11
N ASP A 809 21.67 -6.21 -19.73
CA ASP A 809 21.65 -6.45 -21.18
C ASP A 809 20.26 -6.78 -21.73
N VAL A 810 19.27 -7.02 -20.87
CA VAL A 810 17.86 -7.06 -21.24
C VAL A 810 17.31 -5.64 -21.29
N GLU A 811 16.77 -5.25 -22.44
CA GLU A 811 16.30 -3.90 -22.72
C GLU A 811 14.78 -3.75 -22.54
N CYS A 812 14.02 -4.86 -22.53
CA CYS A 812 12.57 -4.89 -22.27
C CYS A 812 12.17 -6.19 -21.56
N TRP A 813 11.28 -6.09 -20.57
CA TRP A 813 10.70 -7.24 -19.87
C TRP A 813 9.24 -7.43 -20.21
N VAL A 814 8.80 -8.68 -20.33
CA VAL A 814 7.39 -9.05 -20.46
C VAL A 814 7.02 -9.98 -19.31
N GLN A 815 6.03 -9.58 -18.53
CA GLN A 815 5.53 -10.34 -17.39
C GLN A 815 4.33 -11.19 -17.78
N VAL A 816 4.56 -12.49 -17.91
CA VAL A 816 3.51 -13.51 -17.98
C VAL A 816 3.21 -13.98 -16.54
N ALA A 817 2.63 -13.07 -15.75
CA ALA A 817 2.34 -13.19 -14.31
C ALA A 817 1.16 -12.26 -13.92
N CYS A 818 1.06 -11.79 -12.67
CA CYS A 818 0.05 -10.81 -12.25
C CYS A 818 0.07 -9.52 -13.10
N PRO A 819 -1.01 -9.17 -13.84
CA PRO A 819 -1.00 -8.06 -14.80
C PRO A 819 -0.88 -6.67 -14.18
N ARG A 820 -1.24 -6.53 -12.89
CA ARG A 820 -1.15 -5.26 -12.15
C ARG A 820 0.28 -4.80 -11.90
N LEU A 821 1.26 -5.72 -11.86
CA LEU A 821 2.67 -5.37 -11.64
C LEU A 821 3.22 -4.36 -12.67
N SER A 822 2.93 -4.53 -13.96
CA SER A 822 3.34 -3.55 -14.98
C SER A 822 2.49 -2.28 -14.98
N ILE A 823 1.23 -2.35 -14.57
CA ILE A 823 0.31 -1.19 -14.58
C ILE A 823 0.62 -0.27 -13.40
N ASP A 824 0.66 -0.82 -12.18
CA ASP A 824 0.83 -0.07 -10.93
C ASP A 824 2.30 0.21 -10.62
N TRP A 825 3.20 -0.74 -10.93
CA TRP A 825 4.61 -0.68 -10.52
C TRP A 825 5.58 -0.59 -11.70
N GLY A 826 5.08 -0.46 -12.94
CA GLY A 826 5.92 -0.44 -14.14
C GLY A 826 6.98 0.66 -14.14
N TYR A 827 6.71 1.79 -13.48
CA TYR A 827 7.66 2.90 -13.30
C TYR A 827 8.85 2.56 -12.38
N ALA A 828 8.72 1.56 -11.51
CA ALA A 828 9.76 1.14 -10.56
C ALA A 828 10.84 0.26 -11.20
N PHE A 829 10.65 -0.16 -12.46
CA PHE A 829 11.60 -0.99 -13.19
C PHE A 829 12.48 -0.13 -14.13
N ALA A 830 13.80 -0.30 -14.05
CA ALA A 830 14.77 0.45 -14.86
C ALA A 830 14.67 0.18 -16.39
N ARG A 831 13.85 -0.79 -16.79
CA ARG A 831 13.55 -1.19 -18.18
C ARG A 831 12.03 -1.37 -18.29
N PRO A 832 11.41 -1.08 -19.45
CA PRO A 832 9.97 -1.23 -19.62
C PRO A 832 9.52 -2.64 -19.28
N LEU A 833 8.61 -2.75 -18.31
CA LEU A 833 7.91 -3.98 -17.94
C LEU A 833 6.52 -3.95 -18.57
N LEU A 834 6.26 -4.91 -19.46
CA LEU A 834 5.04 -5.00 -20.27
C LEU A 834 4.15 -6.17 -19.85
N THR A 835 2.84 -5.98 -19.93
CA THR A 835 1.88 -7.09 -20.03
C THR A 835 2.09 -7.87 -21.35
N PRO A 836 1.56 -9.11 -21.45
CA PRO A 836 1.59 -9.85 -22.71
C PRO A 836 0.90 -9.14 -23.88
N TYR A 837 -0.16 -8.37 -23.61
CA TYR A 837 -0.86 -7.60 -24.63
C TYR A 837 0.02 -6.47 -25.19
N GLU A 838 0.61 -5.66 -24.31
CA GLU A 838 1.49 -4.56 -24.69
C GLU A 838 2.76 -5.04 -25.41
N ALA A 839 3.26 -6.23 -25.05
CA ALA A 839 4.33 -6.89 -25.78
C ALA A 839 3.92 -7.20 -27.23
N LEU A 840 2.68 -7.66 -27.48
CA LEU A 840 2.17 -7.90 -28.83
C LEU A 840 1.90 -6.60 -29.61
N VAL A 841 1.56 -5.49 -28.94
CA VAL A 841 1.47 -4.13 -29.55
C VAL A 841 2.86 -3.59 -29.90
N ALA A 842 3.86 -3.77 -29.02
CA ALA A 842 5.25 -3.42 -29.27
C ALA A 842 5.86 -4.27 -30.40
N LEU A 843 5.49 -5.54 -30.50
CA LEU A 843 5.84 -6.44 -31.60
C LEU A 843 4.92 -6.29 -32.83
N GLY A 844 4.08 -5.25 -32.90
CA GLY A 844 3.29 -4.89 -34.09
C GLY A 844 2.35 -5.98 -34.59
N ILE A 845 1.81 -6.80 -33.69
CA ILE A 845 0.83 -7.87 -33.98
C ILE A 845 -0.59 -7.42 -33.61
N ALA A 846 -0.73 -6.68 -32.51
CA ALA A 846 -1.95 -5.98 -32.13
C ALA A 846 -1.91 -4.53 -32.66
N ALA A 847 -3.09 -3.95 -32.92
CA ALA A 847 -3.22 -2.56 -33.38
C ALA A 847 -2.76 -1.57 -32.30
N GLU A 848 -2.34 -0.37 -32.72
CA GLU A 848 -1.91 0.69 -31.79
C GLU A 848 -3.09 1.39 -31.12
N ASP A 849 -4.27 1.34 -31.74
CA ASP A 849 -5.44 2.07 -31.27
C ASP A 849 -6.04 1.47 -30.00
N TRP A 850 -5.73 2.14 -28.89
CA TRP A 850 -6.59 2.18 -27.72
C TRP A 850 -7.85 3.04 -27.96
N SER A 851 -7.92 3.76 -29.08
CA SER A 851 -9.00 4.70 -29.40
C SER A 851 -9.15 5.01 -30.91
N GLU A 852 -9.78 4.13 -31.71
CA GLU A 852 -10.85 4.53 -32.64
C GLU A 852 -11.47 3.38 -33.46
N LYS A 853 -12.64 3.65 -34.05
CA LYS A 853 -13.51 2.70 -34.75
C LYS A 853 -13.12 2.58 -36.23
N GLY A 854 -12.19 1.69 -36.57
CA GLY A 854 -12.12 1.14 -37.93
C GLY A 854 -13.44 0.44 -38.24
N SER A 855 -14.17 0.86 -39.28
CA SER A 855 -15.61 0.64 -39.31
C SER A 855 -15.99 -0.84 -39.41
N ASP A 856 -16.74 -1.35 -38.42
CA ASP A 856 -17.18 -2.75 -38.35
C ASP A 856 -17.91 -3.21 -39.63
N MET A 857 -18.51 -2.25 -40.34
CA MET A 857 -19.19 -2.45 -41.61
C MET A 857 -18.26 -2.89 -42.74
N GLU A 858 -17.03 -2.39 -42.83
CA GLU A 858 -16.08 -2.77 -43.91
C GLU A 858 -15.62 -4.24 -43.73
N LEU A 859 -15.33 -4.63 -42.49
CA LEU A 859 -15.01 -6.03 -42.15
C LEU A 859 -16.20 -6.95 -42.44
N ALA A 860 -17.41 -6.55 -42.04
CA ALA A 860 -18.63 -7.30 -42.32
C ALA A 860 -18.96 -7.40 -43.81
N GLN A 861 -18.68 -6.35 -44.61
CA GLN A 861 -18.81 -6.38 -46.07
C GLN A 861 -17.82 -7.34 -46.72
N ALA A 862 -16.58 -7.43 -46.22
CA ALA A 862 -15.61 -8.41 -46.71
C ALA A 862 -16.09 -9.86 -46.48
N PHE A 863 -16.65 -10.14 -45.29
CA PHE A 863 -17.26 -11.44 -45.00
C PHE A 863 -18.51 -11.70 -45.84
N ALA A 864 -19.40 -10.71 -46.01
CA ALA A 864 -20.59 -10.83 -46.84
C ALA A 864 -20.25 -11.13 -48.30
N ALA A 865 -19.25 -10.44 -48.87
CA ALA A 865 -18.77 -10.71 -50.23
C ALA A 865 -18.19 -12.14 -50.35
N LYS A 866 -17.40 -12.59 -49.36
CA LYS A 866 -16.85 -13.96 -49.33
C LYS A 866 -17.90 -15.06 -49.17
N ALA A 867 -19.01 -14.75 -48.50
CA ALA A 867 -20.15 -15.64 -48.30
C ALA A 867 -21.25 -15.51 -49.39
N GLY A 868 -21.08 -14.62 -50.37
CA GLY A 868 -22.07 -14.37 -51.42
C GLY A 868 -23.37 -13.73 -50.93
N LEU A 869 -23.32 -13.00 -49.82
CA LEU A 869 -24.46 -12.33 -49.20
C LEU A 869 -24.69 -10.94 -49.81
N THR A 870 -25.97 -10.59 -49.95
CA THR A 870 -26.44 -9.30 -50.47
C THR A 870 -27.38 -8.63 -49.47
N ASN A 871 -27.64 -7.33 -49.64
CA ASN A 871 -28.50 -6.55 -48.74
C ASN A 871 -28.09 -6.62 -47.25
N LEU A 872 -26.78 -6.57 -46.97
CA LEU A 872 -26.28 -6.61 -45.59
C LEU A 872 -26.77 -5.37 -44.82
N GLN A 873 -27.37 -5.56 -43.64
CA GLN A 873 -27.85 -4.51 -42.74
C GLN A 873 -27.48 -4.87 -41.30
N PRO A 874 -27.03 -3.91 -40.47
CA PRO A 874 -26.77 -4.18 -39.06
C PRO A 874 -28.08 -4.50 -38.34
N LEU A 875 -28.12 -5.59 -37.58
CA LEU A 875 -29.31 -6.10 -36.91
C LEU A 875 -29.22 -5.97 -35.39
N ALA A 876 -28.05 -6.27 -34.81
CA ALA A 876 -27.78 -6.10 -33.39
C ALA A 876 -26.28 -5.95 -33.13
N GLU A 877 -25.94 -5.30 -32.01
CA GLU A 877 -24.58 -5.13 -31.54
C GLU A 877 -24.41 -5.87 -30.21
N GLY A 878 -23.55 -6.90 -30.18
CA GLY A 878 -23.28 -7.71 -28.98
C GLY A 878 -21.98 -7.30 -28.27
N LEU A 879 -21.68 -7.97 -27.15
CA LEU A 879 -20.41 -7.77 -26.43
C LEU A 879 -19.20 -8.33 -27.20
N GLU A 880 -19.36 -9.49 -27.85
CA GLU A 880 -18.28 -10.20 -28.56
C GLU A 880 -18.41 -10.12 -30.08
N PHE A 881 -19.63 -10.05 -30.61
CA PHE A 881 -19.93 -10.05 -32.04
C PHE A 881 -20.87 -8.92 -32.44
N ASN A 882 -20.63 -8.31 -33.59
CA ASN A 882 -21.61 -7.57 -34.37
C ASN A 882 -22.44 -8.52 -35.21
N VAL A 883 -23.74 -8.24 -35.32
CA VAL A 883 -24.72 -9.13 -35.93
C VAL A 883 -25.41 -8.40 -37.07
N TYR A 884 -25.30 -8.93 -38.29
CA TYR A 884 -25.85 -8.32 -39.51
C TYR A 884 -26.88 -9.26 -40.11
N SER A 885 -28.05 -8.76 -40.51
CA SER A 885 -28.94 -9.48 -41.42
C SER A 885 -28.42 -9.36 -42.85
N GLY A 886 -28.69 -10.36 -43.67
CA GLY A 886 -28.35 -10.37 -45.10
C GLY A 886 -29.24 -11.34 -45.87
N THR A 887 -29.09 -11.36 -47.19
CA THR A 887 -29.82 -12.26 -48.08
C THR A 887 -28.84 -13.16 -48.84
N CYS A 888 -28.96 -14.47 -48.64
CA CYS A 888 -28.28 -15.49 -49.42
C CYS A 888 -29.19 -15.95 -50.58
N PRO A 889 -28.71 -15.99 -51.84
CA PRO A 889 -29.51 -16.49 -52.97
C PRO A 889 -30.00 -17.94 -52.82
N VAL A 890 -29.32 -18.75 -52.00
CA VAL A 890 -29.62 -20.18 -51.79
C VAL A 890 -30.53 -20.41 -50.57
N HIS A 891 -30.42 -19.57 -49.53
CA HIS A 891 -31.05 -19.80 -48.22
C HIS A 891 -32.05 -18.72 -47.79
N GLY A 892 -32.21 -17.63 -48.56
CA GLY A 892 -33.09 -16.52 -48.21
C GLY A 892 -32.47 -15.62 -47.14
N PRO A 893 -33.26 -15.08 -46.19
CA PRO A 893 -32.74 -14.25 -45.10
C PRO A 893 -31.81 -15.05 -44.18
N VAL A 894 -30.62 -14.52 -43.95
CA VAL A 894 -29.58 -15.09 -43.07
C VAL A 894 -29.04 -14.01 -42.14
N VAL A 895 -28.25 -14.45 -41.15
CA VAL A 895 -27.59 -13.56 -40.19
C VAL A 895 -26.10 -13.91 -40.14
N LEU A 896 -25.25 -12.89 -40.24
CA LEU A 896 -23.79 -12.97 -40.18
C LEU A 896 -23.31 -12.45 -38.82
N ARG A 897 -22.50 -13.23 -38.10
CA ARG A 897 -21.88 -12.86 -36.81
C ARG A 897 -20.38 -12.60 -37.00
N VAL A 898 -19.97 -11.34 -36.84
CA VAL A 898 -18.57 -10.88 -37.00
C VAL A 898 -18.01 -10.47 -35.64
N PRO A 899 -16.87 -11.00 -35.17
CA PRO A 899 -16.27 -10.58 -33.91
C PRO A 899 -15.88 -9.09 -33.93
N LYS A 900 -16.16 -8.38 -32.84
CA LYS A 900 -15.81 -6.96 -32.66
C LYS A 900 -14.31 -6.70 -32.59
N PHE A 901 -13.55 -7.70 -32.15
CA PHE A 901 -12.11 -7.61 -31.93
C PHE A 901 -11.44 -8.82 -32.54
N ARG A 902 -10.17 -8.67 -32.94
CA ARG A 902 -9.31 -9.80 -33.30
C ARG A 902 -9.13 -10.65 -32.03
N VAL A 903 -9.84 -11.77 -31.94
CA VAL A 903 -10.01 -12.51 -30.68
C VAL A 903 -8.71 -13.24 -30.29
N PHE A 904 -7.83 -12.50 -29.61
CA PHE A 904 -6.77 -13.06 -28.77
C PHE A 904 -7.27 -12.99 -27.33
N GLN A 905 -7.98 -14.03 -26.90
CA GLN A 905 -8.69 -14.04 -25.62
C GLN A 905 -7.75 -14.15 -24.41
N ASN A 906 -8.21 -13.53 -23.32
CA ASN A 906 -8.00 -13.88 -21.91
C ASN A 906 -6.72 -14.69 -21.56
N ALA A 907 -5.73 -14.03 -20.94
CA ALA A 907 -4.42 -14.61 -20.61
C ALA A 907 -4.44 -15.84 -19.68
N ASN A 908 -5.61 -16.22 -19.13
CA ASN A 908 -5.77 -17.30 -18.15
C ASN A 908 -6.44 -18.58 -18.69
N ASP A 909 -6.87 -18.64 -19.96
CA ASP A 909 -7.24 -19.94 -20.60
C ASP A 909 -6.27 -20.27 -21.75
N PRO A 910 -5.32 -21.21 -21.55
CA PRO A 910 -4.36 -21.59 -22.57
C PRO A 910 -4.91 -22.49 -23.71
N SER A 911 -6.16 -22.95 -23.63
CA SER A 911 -6.65 -24.07 -24.48
C SER A 911 -7.57 -23.68 -25.63
N THR A 912 -7.93 -22.40 -25.75
CA THR A 912 -9.11 -21.98 -26.52
C THR A 912 -8.74 -21.09 -27.71
N ASP A 913 -8.70 -21.66 -28.93
CA ASP A 913 -8.71 -20.89 -30.19
C ASP A 913 -10.16 -20.44 -30.46
N ALA A 914 -10.38 -19.16 -30.80
CA ALA A 914 -11.69 -18.63 -31.13
C ALA A 914 -12.38 -19.38 -32.31
N ARG A 915 -11.59 -19.99 -33.20
CA ARG A 915 -12.08 -20.87 -34.28
C ARG A 915 -12.63 -22.18 -33.75
N ASP A 916 -12.05 -22.71 -32.68
CA ASP A 916 -12.55 -23.92 -32.04
C ASP A 916 -13.78 -23.64 -31.17
N LEU A 917 -13.93 -22.44 -30.59
CA LEU A 917 -15.21 -22.00 -30.00
C LEU A 917 -16.34 -21.96 -31.03
N VAL A 918 -16.11 -21.32 -32.19
CA VAL A 918 -17.12 -21.25 -33.27
C VAL A 918 -17.45 -22.65 -33.83
N ARG A 919 -16.45 -23.54 -33.95
CA ARG A 919 -16.68 -24.96 -34.33
C ARG A 919 -17.46 -25.73 -33.28
N GLN A 920 -17.20 -25.51 -31.98
CA GLN A 920 -17.96 -26.10 -30.88
C GLN A 920 -19.41 -25.59 -30.90
N GLU A 921 -19.63 -24.29 -31.11
CA GLU A 921 -20.98 -23.72 -31.25
C GLU A 921 -21.73 -24.34 -32.43
N ALA A 922 -21.12 -24.44 -33.62
CA ALA A 922 -21.70 -25.10 -34.77
C ALA A 922 -22.03 -26.58 -34.51
N ALA A 923 -21.14 -27.34 -33.86
CA ALA A 923 -21.39 -28.73 -33.49
C ALA A 923 -22.53 -28.87 -32.47
N ILE A 924 -22.68 -27.93 -31.53
CA ILE A 924 -23.81 -27.88 -30.59
C ILE A 924 -25.12 -27.62 -31.34
N LEU A 925 -25.16 -26.66 -32.28
CA LEU A 925 -26.36 -26.39 -33.08
C LEU A 925 -26.78 -27.61 -33.91
N ASP A 926 -25.83 -28.36 -34.47
CA ASP A 926 -26.09 -29.61 -35.20
C ASP A 926 -26.64 -30.73 -34.30
N LEU A 927 -26.11 -30.88 -33.08
CA LEU A 927 -26.63 -31.83 -32.09
C LEU A 927 -28.04 -31.47 -31.59
N LEU A 928 -28.41 -30.18 -31.61
CA LEU A 928 -29.74 -29.70 -31.23
C LEU A 928 -30.75 -29.74 -32.40
N ARG A 929 -30.29 -29.87 -33.65
CA ARG A 929 -31.11 -29.90 -34.87
C ARG A 929 -32.24 -30.97 -34.87
N PRO A 930 -32.12 -32.16 -34.23
CA PRO A 930 -33.20 -33.14 -34.12
C PRO A 930 -34.22 -32.84 -33.02
N THR A 931 -34.01 -31.81 -32.19
CA THR A 931 -34.91 -31.48 -31.07
C THR A 931 -36.13 -30.70 -31.55
N PRO A 932 -37.28 -30.76 -30.84
CA PRO A 932 -38.48 -29.99 -31.22
C PRO A 932 -38.38 -28.48 -30.92
N VAL A 933 -37.22 -27.99 -30.45
CA VAL A 933 -36.96 -26.57 -30.18
C VAL A 933 -36.42 -25.93 -31.45
N PRO A 934 -36.95 -24.79 -31.92
CA PRO A 934 -36.36 -24.08 -33.06
C PRO A 934 -34.95 -23.57 -32.71
N VAL A 935 -33.94 -24.07 -33.41
CA VAL A 935 -32.53 -23.68 -33.23
C VAL A 935 -31.99 -23.11 -34.55
N PRO A 936 -31.28 -21.96 -34.54
CA PRO A 936 -30.68 -21.39 -35.73
C PRO A 936 -29.68 -22.36 -36.37
N GLN A 937 -29.75 -22.51 -37.70
CA GLN A 937 -28.80 -23.34 -38.44
C GLN A 937 -27.60 -22.50 -38.90
N ALA A 938 -26.39 -22.91 -38.54
CA ALA A 938 -25.16 -22.37 -39.12
C ALA A 938 -24.96 -22.93 -40.54
N TYR A 939 -24.62 -22.05 -41.49
CA TYR A 939 -24.47 -22.41 -42.92
C TYR A 939 -23.02 -22.37 -43.42
N GLY A 940 -22.13 -21.66 -42.74
CA GLY A 940 -20.75 -21.47 -43.18
C GLY A 940 -19.83 -21.02 -42.05
N TYR A 941 -18.55 -20.96 -42.39
CA TYR A 941 -17.50 -20.40 -41.56
C TYR A 941 -16.51 -19.71 -42.49
N HIS A 942 -16.11 -18.48 -42.15
CA HIS A 942 -15.21 -17.70 -42.98
C HIS A 942 -14.11 -17.04 -42.13
N GLU A 943 -12.86 -17.14 -42.58
CA GLU A 943 -11.73 -16.41 -42.00
C GLU A 943 -11.27 -15.30 -42.97
N ILE A 944 -11.11 -14.06 -42.50
CA ILE A 944 -10.49 -12.95 -43.23
C ILE A 944 -9.54 -12.25 -42.26
N ASP A 945 -8.27 -12.11 -42.65
CA ASP A 945 -7.22 -11.44 -41.87
C ASP A 945 -7.18 -11.82 -40.37
N GLY A 946 -7.38 -13.11 -40.07
CA GLY A 946 -7.37 -13.66 -38.71
C GLY A 946 -8.64 -13.41 -37.89
N TYR A 947 -9.69 -12.82 -38.46
CA TYR A 947 -11.03 -12.77 -37.86
C TYR A 947 -11.86 -14.00 -38.28
N PRO A 948 -12.45 -14.75 -37.34
CA PRO A 948 -13.41 -15.83 -37.63
C PRO A 948 -14.87 -15.34 -37.60
N ALA A 949 -15.63 -15.51 -38.67
CA ALA A 949 -17.07 -15.22 -38.73
C ALA A 949 -17.92 -16.46 -39.05
N MET A 950 -19.18 -16.45 -38.60
CA MET A 950 -20.20 -17.51 -38.77
C MET A 950 -21.50 -16.94 -39.36
#